data_AF-G0M1A1-F1
#
_entry.id   AF-G0M1A1-F1
#
_cell.length_a   1.000
_cell.length_b   1.000
_cell.length_c   1.000
_cell.angle_alpha   90.00
_cell.angle_beta   90.00
_cell.angle_gamma   90.00
#
_symmetry.space_group_name_H-M   'P 1'
#
loop_
_entity.id
_entity.type
_entity.pdbx_description
1 polymer ?
#
loop_
_entity_poly.entity_id
_entity_poly.type
_entity_poly.pdbx_seq_one_letter_code
_entity_poly.pdbx_strand_id
1 'polypeptide(L)'
;MAESNATQVILTDDGIKIIKAQNTADNAAGGVTNLNDPNLMSVIEKQTAVSQYNGLTSQYNVILERAKDDNISTTALTTAYTNLNTFMTAILTDTTKASDVNRDTYKSLTDAYNMALSNVQTALSNNFNTDMDNMQSSVSVASQAASSAAIVASQATVTGNSASQMASQAFVIASQAQITGNNATSVANNASQAASSAVLAGSTATVSANKAITAASQAQSAGNNATSIANNASQAASSAILVGSQAAVSANKASADYQTLSAGVKDGSVFHITTETVIDKGVIGTAQIANGAITNAQIGNAAVNSAKIADLAVGTAQIGDGAITNAKIGSLAVGTAQIANGAITNAQIGSLAVDTANIKDAAINSAKIANLAVGTAQIGDGAITNAKIGKLAVGTAQIANAAITDAQIGNVSANKLTAGTIDFNTITGKNINASNITTGTLDTNRLNVGQLSALSANLGNVTTGSLKGVDIIANSFSTPNGSFTTDANGAVVASNLTIRGVTNLVYNAALLGNSGTYPNTKVPGWNLFTKGYYSNATLHDGVPSIGFNSSTGSGTWVTFAQSKLYPLNGLHGQPYSASVWFIDDGSEAAMKYQFTLAFFDANGNRLASGYAGNTWNGNPTAQGWAYKTIDNIISPSTAVYVAIQYWAYNGTGHALFSSPMLTQTAQSTGYQPDTGNVVSAGEIDGSVINGSTINGTTFNAGDIINNTNNTANYYPMTITPDGAYKSTYFDSRVALRASVRSGAIIYDYRSMLPDGNGKYIYSSTTIHGQGITIDSGHTDTKDSTFNGYRTGGSYISLTPSAGLLLHGSDANINFGGHLKDNEFDEGMYMNPYGNIIGKSASDYWQISKQGTDNTGGGPTARFGIDTGGKGTINFYRPLFVDEIGGFTDSNGNALFIHGNDDGKSGSTGQMLFRKDGRSAQIVSASIYNRTYSGGSNVTVTSYGTLGRITSASKYKLDITKETSISPANKLLSIDMSSWIDKSSAEQLSDSKTNGTDLSEPEMNVFRHYGLIAEDLIKAGLDEFVIKGDNGQAEGIEYDRLWTVLIPKIRQLSNDQIQNKMTIAKLGSEIEELKQGR
;
A
#
# COMPACT_ATOMS: atom_id res chain seq x y z
N MET A 1 -1.80 -54.95 155.84
CA MET A 1 -1.93 -54.19 157.11
C MET A 1 -1.79 -52.72 156.74
N ALA A 2 -2.72 -51.81 157.03
CA ALA A 2 -4.04 -51.98 157.67
C ALA A 2 -5.14 -51.24 156.87
N GLU A 3 -6.37 -51.22 157.38
CA GLU A 3 -7.58 -50.73 156.69
C GLU A 3 -7.80 -49.20 156.83
N SER A 4 -8.56 -48.62 155.90
CA SER A 4 -9.46 -47.49 156.16
C SER A 4 -10.49 -47.34 155.02
N ASN A 5 -11.66 -46.75 155.31
CA ASN A 5 -12.83 -46.72 154.42
C ASN A 5 -12.85 -45.55 153.42
N ALA A 6 -13.65 -45.70 152.36
CA ALA A 6 -13.92 -44.66 151.38
C ALA A 6 -15.01 -43.68 151.86
N THR A 7 -14.89 -42.40 151.48
CA THR A 7 -15.87 -41.35 151.77
C THR A 7 -16.43 -40.76 150.47
N GLN A 8 -17.75 -40.68 150.36
CA GLN A 8 -18.45 -40.15 149.19
C GLN A 8 -18.49 -38.62 149.24
N VAL A 9 -17.82 -37.94 148.31
CA VAL A 9 -17.80 -36.47 148.24
C VAL A 9 -18.92 -35.95 147.34
N ILE A 10 -19.82 -35.15 147.90
CA ILE A 10 -20.80 -34.36 147.14
C ILE A 10 -20.15 -33.03 146.79
N LEU A 11 -19.94 -32.76 145.50
CA LEU A 11 -19.42 -31.47 145.03
C LEU A 11 -20.52 -30.40 145.13
N THR A 12 -20.18 -29.25 145.70
CA THR A 12 -21.08 -28.09 145.77
C THR A 12 -21.13 -27.33 144.45
N ASP A 13 -22.15 -26.49 144.28
CA ASP A 13 -22.35 -25.68 143.08
C ASP A 13 -21.16 -24.74 142.79
N ASP A 14 -20.45 -24.28 143.81
CA ASP A 14 -19.21 -23.51 143.65
C ASP A 14 -18.03 -24.36 143.19
N GLY A 15 -17.98 -25.66 143.50
CA GLY A 15 -17.04 -26.60 142.90
C GLY A 15 -17.25 -26.73 141.39
N ILE A 16 -18.51 -26.73 140.94
CA ILE A 16 -18.85 -26.73 139.50
C ILE A 16 -18.48 -25.38 138.85
N LYS A 17 -18.70 -24.25 139.54
CA LYS A 17 -18.23 -22.93 139.07
C LYS A 17 -16.71 -22.86 138.97
N ILE A 18 -15.97 -23.39 139.96
CA ILE A 18 -14.50 -23.41 139.97
C ILE A 18 -13.98 -24.31 138.85
N ILE A 19 -14.55 -25.50 138.62
CA ILE A 19 -14.16 -26.36 137.48
C ILE A 19 -14.46 -25.66 136.14
N LYS A 20 -15.60 -24.97 136.00
CA LYS A 20 -15.88 -24.17 134.79
C LYS A 20 -14.94 -22.98 134.63
N ALA A 21 -14.60 -22.28 135.72
CA ALA A 21 -13.68 -21.15 135.70
C ALA A 21 -12.25 -21.59 135.39
N GLN A 22 -11.78 -22.70 135.98
CA GLN A 22 -10.49 -23.32 135.69
C GLN A 22 -10.44 -23.80 134.24
N ASN A 23 -11.42 -24.56 133.75
CA ASN A 23 -11.50 -24.95 132.34
C ASN A 23 -11.53 -23.72 131.40
N THR A 24 -12.17 -22.62 131.79
CA THR A 24 -12.18 -21.37 131.02
C THR A 24 -10.80 -20.69 131.05
N ALA A 25 -10.13 -20.67 132.20
CA ALA A 25 -8.79 -20.12 132.38
C ALA A 25 -7.71 -20.96 131.66
N ASP A 26 -7.83 -22.28 131.64
CA ASP A 26 -6.93 -23.20 130.96
C ASP A 26 -7.09 -23.11 129.44
N ASN A 27 -8.33 -23.01 128.94
CA ASN A 27 -8.59 -22.71 127.52
C ASN A 27 -8.10 -21.31 127.13
N ALA A 28 -8.23 -20.31 128.00
CA ALA A 28 -7.68 -18.98 127.78
C ALA A 28 -6.14 -18.98 127.80
N ALA A 29 -5.51 -19.73 128.72
CA ALA A 29 -4.07 -19.90 128.81
C ALA A 29 -3.51 -20.59 127.56
N GLY A 30 -4.11 -21.70 127.12
CA GLY A 30 -3.75 -22.35 125.86
C GLY A 30 -3.91 -21.42 124.65
N GLY A 31 -4.99 -20.65 124.59
CA GLY A 31 -5.18 -19.62 123.57
C GLY A 31 -4.11 -18.51 123.60
N VAL A 32 -3.66 -18.09 124.79
CA VAL A 32 -2.59 -17.11 124.97
C VAL A 32 -1.20 -17.70 124.67
N THR A 33 -0.96 -18.98 124.96
CA THR A 33 0.27 -19.69 124.53
C THR A 33 0.32 -19.77 123.00
N ASN A 34 -0.78 -20.19 122.35
CA ASN A 34 -0.88 -20.27 120.90
C ASN A 34 -0.79 -18.89 120.20
N LEU A 35 -1.20 -17.81 120.86
CA LEU A 35 -1.01 -16.43 120.36
C LEU A 35 0.45 -15.96 120.42
N ASN A 36 1.32 -16.63 121.19
CA ASN A 36 2.72 -16.25 121.40
C ASN A 36 3.73 -17.28 120.82
N ASP A 37 3.29 -18.42 120.29
CA ASP A 37 4.17 -19.36 119.59
C ASP A 37 4.55 -18.77 118.21
N PRO A 38 5.84 -18.46 117.96
CA PRO A 38 6.26 -17.86 116.70
C PRO A 38 6.09 -18.80 115.50
N ASN A 39 5.82 -20.09 115.69
CA ASN A 39 5.63 -21.07 114.62
C ASN A 39 4.15 -21.24 114.21
N LEU A 40 3.20 -20.71 114.98
CA LEU A 40 1.76 -20.84 114.74
C LEU A 40 1.16 -19.59 114.06
N MET A 41 0.02 -19.75 113.40
CA MET A 41 -0.71 -18.66 112.74
C MET A 41 -1.67 -17.93 113.70
N SER A 42 -1.52 -16.62 113.79
CA SER A 42 -2.46 -15.74 114.49
C SER A 42 -3.82 -15.64 113.77
N VAL A 43 -4.83 -15.12 114.48
CA VAL A 43 -6.19 -14.88 113.94
C VAL A 43 -6.16 -14.07 112.64
N ILE A 44 -5.34 -13.00 112.60
CA ILE A 44 -5.24 -12.10 111.44
C ILE A 44 -4.57 -12.81 110.26
N GLU A 45 -3.51 -13.60 110.51
CA GLU A 45 -2.86 -14.40 109.46
C GLU A 45 -3.82 -15.46 108.89
N LYS A 46 -4.61 -16.15 109.74
CA LYS A 46 -5.64 -17.11 109.27
C LYS A 46 -6.71 -16.44 108.41
N GLN A 47 -7.23 -15.28 108.83
CA GLN A 47 -8.22 -14.53 108.05
C GLN A 47 -7.65 -14.00 106.73
N THR A 48 -6.40 -13.55 106.72
CA THR A 48 -5.68 -13.11 105.52
C THR A 48 -5.44 -14.27 104.56
N ALA A 49 -4.98 -15.42 105.06
CA ALA A 49 -4.77 -16.63 104.28
C ALA A 49 -6.07 -17.15 103.64
N VAL A 50 -7.19 -17.13 104.37
CA VAL A 50 -8.52 -17.49 103.82
C VAL A 50 -8.94 -16.57 102.68
N SER A 51 -8.73 -15.26 102.83
CA SER A 51 -9.04 -14.27 101.77
C SER A 51 -8.20 -14.51 100.51
N GLN A 52 -6.89 -14.70 100.68
CA GLN A 52 -5.96 -15.03 99.60
C GLN A 52 -6.32 -16.35 98.90
N TYR A 53 -6.65 -17.39 99.68
CA TYR A 53 -6.98 -18.72 99.18
C TYR A 53 -8.27 -18.78 98.33
N ASN A 54 -9.28 -17.97 98.66
CA ASN A 54 -10.50 -17.87 97.86
C ASN A 54 -10.23 -17.27 96.46
N GLY A 55 -9.30 -16.30 96.37
CA GLY A 55 -8.80 -15.79 95.09
C GLY A 55 -8.00 -16.85 94.33
N LEU A 56 -7.13 -17.57 95.05
CA LEU A 56 -6.29 -18.65 94.52
C LEU A 56 -7.11 -19.78 93.87
N THR A 57 -8.18 -20.21 94.56
CA THR A 57 -9.17 -21.20 94.08
C THR A 57 -9.76 -20.81 92.72
N SER A 58 -10.11 -19.53 92.57
CA SER A 58 -10.71 -19.01 91.34
C SER A 58 -9.70 -18.99 90.18
N GLN A 59 -8.44 -18.62 90.45
CA GLN A 59 -7.36 -18.64 89.46
C GLN A 59 -6.97 -20.07 89.03
N TYR A 60 -6.90 -21.01 89.98
CA TYR A 60 -6.62 -22.42 89.72
C TYR A 60 -7.59 -23.01 88.68
N ASN A 61 -8.90 -22.80 88.86
CA ASN A 61 -9.91 -23.33 87.95
C ASN A 61 -9.76 -22.79 86.52
N VAL A 62 -9.56 -21.47 86.36
CA VAL A 62 -9.38 -20.83 85.04
C VAL A 62 -8.10 -21.31 84.34
N ILE A 63 -7.03 -21.55 85.08
CA ILE A 63 -5.75 -22.01 84.53
C ILE A 63 -5.78 -23.51 84.21
N LEU A 64 -6.51 -24.31 85.01
CA LEU A 64 -6.78 -25.72 84.74
C LEU A 64 -7.64 -25.94 83.48
N GLU A 65 -8.54 -25.00 83.16
CA GLU A 65 -9.36 -25.03 81.95
C GLU A 65 -8.50 -24.71 80.71
N ARG A 66 -7.84 -23.55 80.68
CA ARG A 66 -6.95 -23.14 79.57
C ARG A 66 -5.85 -24.16 79.27
N ALA A 67 -5.22 -24.71 80.31
CA ALA A 67 -4.18 -25.71 80.13
C ALA A 67 -4.70 -27.06 79.59
N LYS A 68 -6.00 -27.36 79.64
CA LYS A 68 -6.57 -28.52 78.93
C LYS A 68 -6.79 -28.21 77.45
N ASP A 69 -7.28 -27.02 77.13
CA ASP A 69 -7.48 -26.56 75.75
C ASP A 69 -6.14 -26.59 74.98
N ASP A 70 -5.07 -26.10 75.63
CA ASP A 70 -3.70 -26.10 75.11
C ASP A 70 -2.96 -27.45 75.30
N ASN A 71 -3.64 -28.48 75.83
CA ASN A 71 -3.13 -29.84 76.08
C ASN A 71 -1.83 -29.91 76.92
N ILE A 72 -1.69 -29.01 77.90
CA ILE A 72 -0.57 -28.90 78.84
C ILE A 72 -0.82 -29.73 80.10
N SER A 73 0.21 -30.43 80.59
CA SER A 73 0.08 -31.25 81.81
C SER A 73 -0.08 -30.38 83.06
N THR A 74 -1.22 -30.56 83.74
CA THR A 74 -1.59 -29.86 84.98
C THR A 74 -1.40 -30.69 86.24
N THR A 75 -0.91 -31.93 86.14
CA THR A 75 -0.84 -32.90 87.24
C THR A 75 -0.15 -32.35 88.49
N ALA A 76 1.02 -31.73 88.35
CA ALA A 76 1.76 -31.16 89.47
C ALA A 76 1.02 -30.00 90.16
N LEU A 77 0.35 -29.14 89.38
CA LEU A 77 -0.45 -28.03 89.88
C LEU A 77 -1.71 -28.54 90.61
N THR A 78 -2.39 -29.55 90.04
CA THR A 78 -3.51 -30.23 90.71
C THR A 78 -3.08 -30.86 92.03
N THR A 79 -1.95 -31.58 92.08
CA THR A 79 -1.45 -32.18 93.34
C THR A 79 -1.10 -31.11 94.39
N ALA A 80 -0.37 -30.06 93.99
CA ALA A 80 0.01 -28.98 94.92
C ALA A 80 -1.24 -28.22 95.44
N TYR A 81 -2.19 -27.93 94.56
CA TYR A 81 -3.47 -27.32 94.93
C TYR A 81 -4.30 -28.22 95.86
N THR A 82 -4.40 -29.54 95.59
CA THR A 82 -5.11 -30.47 96.46
C THR A 82 -4.52 -30.49 97.87
N ASN A 83 -3.20 -30.54 98.00
CA ASN A 83 -2.52 -30.53 99.30
C ASN A 83 -2.76 -29.21 100.06
N LEU A 84 -2.68 -28.06 99.37
CA LEU A 84 -2.98 -26.75 99.93
C LEU A 84 -4.46 -26.63 100.34
N ASN A 85 -5.40 -27.15 99.54
CA ASN A 85 -6.83 -27.17 99.84
C ASN A 85 -7.14 -27.98 101.10
N THR A 86 -6.56 -29.17 101.24
CA THR A 86 -6.72 -30.02 102.44
C THR A 86 -6.22 -29.30 103.69
N PHE A 87 -5.07 -28.62 103.60
CA PHE A 87 -4.54 -27.81 104.70
C PHE A 87 -5.42 -26.59 105.03
N MET A 88 -5.85 -25.83 104.01
CA MET A 88 -6.71 -24.65 104.18
C MET A 88 -8.10 -25.01 104.72
N THR A 89 -8.61 -26.22 104.46
CA THR A 89 -9.86 -26.71 105.06
C THR A 89 -9.79 -26.75 106.59
N ALA A 90 -8.63 -27.09 107.18
CA ALA A 90 -8.42 -27.05 108.63
C ALA A 90 -8.22 -25.63 109.20
N ILE A 91 -7.85 -24.65 108.36
CA ILE A 91 -7.83 -23.23 108.75
C ILE A 91 -9.26 -22.66 108.81
N LEU A 92 -10.12 -23.06 107.86
CA LEU A 92 -11.48 -22.55 107.68
C LEU A 92 -12.46 -22.93 108.80
N THR A 93 -12.19 -23.98 109.59
CA THR A 93 -13.12 -24.47 110.63
C THR A 93 -13.23 -23.57 111.87
N ASP A 94 -12.21 -22.75 112.18
CA ASP A 94 -12.32 -21.63 113.13
C ASP A 94 -11.34 -20.52 112.75
N THR A 95 -11.87 -19.43 112.19
CA THR A 95 -11.11 -18.25 111.77
C THR A 95 -11.08 -17.15 112.85
N THR A 96 -11.59 -17.42 114.04
CA THR A 96 -11.77 -16.43 115.13
C THR A 96 -10.80 -16.58 116.29
N LYS A 97 -10.05 -17.70 116.35
CA LYS A 97 -9.09 -18.02 117.42
C LYS A 97 -7.71 -18.40 116.86
N ALA A 98 -6.66 -18.16 117.64
CA ALA A 98 -5.35 -18.74 117.40
C ALA A 98 -5.42 -20.25 117.64
N SER A 99 -4.67 -21.01 116.85
CA SER A 99 -4.79 -22.47 116.77
C SER A 99 -3.48 -23.09 116.31
N ASP A 100 -3.33 -24.41 116.53
CA ASP A 100 -2.17 -25.27 116.29
C ASP A 100 -1.72 -25.42 114.80
N VAL A 101 -2.06 -24.45 113.95
CA VAL A 101 -1.74 -24.39 112.52
C VAL A 101 -0.35 -23.79 112.34
N ASN A 102 0.60 -24.63 111.92
CA ASN A 102 1.99 -24.24 111.67
C ASN A 102 2.16 -23.38 110.40
N ARG A 103 2.84 -22.22 110.54
CA ARG A 103 3.03 -21.24 109.45
C ARG A 103 3.98 -21.73 108.36
N ASP A 104 5.04 -22.46 108.70
CA ASP A 104 6.01 -22.94 107.72
C ASP A 104 5.40 -23.99 106.77
N THR A 105 4.46 -24.78 107.28
CA THR A 105 3.66 -25.74 106.49
C THR A 105 2.75 -25.00 105.52
N TYR A 106 2.04 -23.96 105.98
CA TYR A 106 1.26 -23.08 105.10
C TYR A 106 2.13 -22.47 104.00
N LYS A 107 3.28 -21.92 104.37
CA LYS A 107 4.24 -21.33 103.43
C LYS A 107 4.75 -22.37 102.42
N SER A 108 5.21 -23.54 102.87
CA SER A 108 5.74 -24.59 102.00
C SER A 108 4.71 -25.08 100.97
N LEU A 109 3.45 -25.30 101.38
CA LEU A 109 2.37 -25.69 100.48
C LEU A 109 2.01 -24.56 99.49
N THR A 110 2.04 -23.31 99.95
CA THR A 110 1.76 -22.13 99.10
C THR A 110 2.88 -21.89 98.09
N ASP A 111 4.15 -22.01 98.50
CA ASP A 111 5.32 -21.91 97.62
C ASP A 111 5.31 -23.05 96.57
N ALA A 112 4.98 -24.28 96.98
CA ALA A 112 4.86 -25.42 96.06
C ALA A 112 3.73 -25.23 95.04
N TYR A 113 2.57 -24.72 95.47
CA TYR A 113 1.48 -24.35 94.56
C TYR A 113 1.91 -23.24 93.60
N ASN A 114 2.50 -22.14 94.09
CA ASN A 114 2.92 -21.01 93.28
C ASN A 114 3.98 -21.41 92.24
N MET A 115 4.92 -22.29 92.61
CA MET A 115 5.92 -22.84 91.69
C MET A 115 5.26 -23.72 90.60
N ALA A 116 4.34 -24.60 90.98
CA ALA A 116 3.60 -25.41 90.00
C ALA A 116 2.70 -24.55 89.08
N LEU A 117 2.12 -23.48 89.61
CA LEU A 117 1.31 -22.51 88.87
C LEU A 117 2.16 -21.76 87.85
N SER A 118 3.31 -21.22 88.28
CA SER A 118 4.28 -20.54 87.42
C SER A 118 4.77 -21.43 86.26
N ASN A 119 5.01 -22.71 86.53
CA ASN A 119 5.41 -23.67 85.49
C ASN A 119 4.31 -23.87 84.43
N VAL A 120 3.04 -24.01 84.84
CA VAL A 120 1.91 -24.11 83.90
C VAL A 120 1.69 -22.79 83.15
N GLN A 121 1.80 -21.63 83.81
CA GLN A 121 1.70 -20.31 83.19
C GLN A 121 2.82 -20.05 82.18
N THR A 122 4.04 -20.49 82.47
CA THR A 122 5.18 -20.43 81.54
C THR A 122 4.94 -21.34 80.33
N ALA A 123 4.43 -22.56 80.53
CA ALA A 123 4.07 -23.47 79.44
C ALA A 123 2.97 -22.87 78.53
N LEU A 124 1.91 -22.29 79.12
CA LEU A 124 0.85 -21.57 78.40
C LEU A 124 1.42 -20.41 77.57
N SER A 125 2.30 -19.59 78.16
CA SER A 125 2.95 -18.48 77.44
C SER A 125 3.86 -18.96 76.30
N ASN A 126 4.50 -20.13 76.45
CA ASN A 126 5.36 -20.69 75.42
C ASN A 126 4.55 -21.28 74.26
N ASN A 127 3.42 -21.94 74.52
CA ASN A 127 2.47 -22.35 73.47
C ASN A 127 1.96 -21.12 72.71
N PHE A 128 1.44 -20.11 73.41
CA PHE A 128 0.94 -18.88 72.78
C PHE A 128 1.99 -18.19 71.89
N ASN A 129 3.24 -18.09 72.34
CA ASN A 129 4.33 -17.55 71.53
C ASN A 129 4.66 -18.44 70.31
N THR A 130 4.64 -19.76 70.48
CA THR A 130 4.85 -20.73 69.38
C THR A 130 3.73 -20.62 68.33
N ASP A 131 2.48 -20.45 68.74
CA ASP A 131 1.35 -20.25 67.84
C ASP A 131 1.38 -18.88 67.16
N MET A 132 1.83 -17.82 67.85
CA MET A 132 2.12 -16.53 67.23
C MET A 132 3.19 -16.64 66.13
N ASP A 133 4.31 -17.33 66.38
CA ASP A 133 5.35 -17.57 65.39
C ASP A 133 4.84 -18.43 64.21
N ASN A 134 4.06 -19.47 64.49
CA ASN A 134 3.41 -20.31 63.47
C ASN A 134 2.42 -19.52 62.61
N MET A 135 1.61 -18.63 63.21
CA MET A 135 0.71 -17.72 62.50
C MET A 135 1.51 -16.73 61.65
N GLN A 136 2.57 -16.13 62.18
CA GLN A 136 3.36 -15.13 61.46
C GLN A 136 4.13 -15.76 60.28
N SER A 137 4.63 -16.99 60.44
CA SER A 137 5.14 -17.82 59.35
C SER A 137 4.06 -18.11 58.30
N SER A 138 2.86 -18.53 58.73
CA SER A 138 1.73 -18.81 57.82
C SER A 138 1.26 -17.58 57.04
N VAL A 139 1.26 -16.40 57.68
CA VAL A 139 0.95 -15.10 57.04
C VAL A 139 2.05 -14.70 56.04
N SER A 140 3.32 -15.01 56.32
CA SER A 140 4.43 -14.79 55.38
C SER A 140 4.31 -15.71 54.15
N VAL A 141 3.97 -16.98 54.33
CA VAL A 141 3.69 -17.90 53.21
C VAL A 141 2.47 -17.44 52.40
N ALA A 142 1.39 -16.99 53.06
CA ALA A 142 0.19 -16.50 52.39
C ALA A 142 0.45 -15.20 51.59
N SER A 143 1.24 -14.26 52.10
CA SER A 143 1.59 -13.02 51.39
C SER A 143 2.55 -13.28 50.22
N GLN A 144 3.49 -14.22 50.38
CA GLN A 144 4.37 -14.66 49.30
C GLN A 144 3.57 -15.35 48.18
N ALA A 145 2.58 -16.19 48.53
CA ALA A 145 1.67 -16.81 47.56
C ALA A 145 0.78 -15.78 46.84
N ALA A 146 0.26 -14.77 47.56
CA ALA A 146 -0.53 -13.69 46.97
C ALA A 146 0.30 -12.84 45.99
N SER A 147 1.54 -12.51 46.34
CA SER A 147 2.49 -11.83 45.44
C SER A 147 2.78 -12.67 44.19
N SER A 148 3.00 -13.98 44.35
CA SER A 148 3.20 -14.89 43.22
C SER A 148 1.96 -14.97 42.31
N ALA A 149 0.76 -15.03 42.87
CA ALA A 149 -0.49 -15.02 42.11
C ALA A 149 -0.69 -13.70 41.34
N ALA A 150 -0.34 -12.56 41.93
CA ALA A 150 -0.38 -11.26 41.27
C ALA A 150 0.60 -11.20 40.07
N ILE A 151 1.84 -11.68 40.24
CA ILE A 151 2.83 -11.77 39.15
C ILE A 151 2.32 -12.67 38.01
N VAL A 152 1.72 -13.83 38.33
CA VAL A 152 1.11 -14.73 37.33
C VAL A 152 -0.06 -14.06 36.61
N ALA A 153 -0.91 -13.30 37.31
CA ALA A 153 -2.01 -12.55 36.70
C ALA A 153 -1.51 -11.43 35.77
N SER A 154 -0.47 -10.69 36.16
CA SER A 154 0.18 -9.70 35.28
C SER A 154 0.80 -10.38 34.05
N GLN A 155 1.50 -11.49 34.22
CA GLN A 155 2.10 -12.24 33.11
C GLN A 155 1.05 -12.81 32.16
N ALA A 156 -0.07 -13.33 32.68
CA ALA A 156 -1.20 -13.78 31.86
C ALA A 156 -1.84 -12.62 31.08
N THR A 157 -1.93 -11.43 31.70
CA THR A 157 -2.43 -10.21 31.04
C THR A 157 -1.51 -9.76 29.91
N VAL A 158 -0.18 -9.77 30.12
CA VAL A 158 0.82 -9.48 29.07
C VAL A 158 0.69 -10.48 27.93
N THR A 159 0.64 -11.78 28.22
CA THR A 159 0.49 -12.84 27.21
C THR A 159 -0.82 -12.70 26.41
N GLY A 160 -1.93 -12.35 27.07
CA GLY A 160 -3.20 -12.06 26.42
C GLY A 160 -3.15 -10.83 25.50
N ASN A 161 -2.47 -9.76 25.94
CA ASN A 161 -2.26 -8.57 25.12
C ASN A 161 -1.39 -8.87 23.89
N SER A 162 -0.32 -9.66 24.03
CA SER A 162 0.49 -10.14 22.89
C SER A 162 -0.32 -11.00 21.93
N ALA A 163 -1.17 -11.91 22.43
CA ALA A 163 -2.07 -12.71 21.59
C ALA A 163 -3.08 -11.84 20.81
N SER A 164 -3.64 -10.80 21.46
CA SER A 164 -4.56 -9.84 20.82
C SER A 164 -3.87 -9.01 19.72
N GLN A 165 -2.62 -8.59 19.93
CA GLN A 165 -1.81 -7.91 18.91
C GLN A 165 -1.50 -8.84 17.72
N MET A 166 -1.10 -10.09 17.97
CA MET A 166 -0.88 -11.08 16.91
C MET A 166 -2.15 -11.38 16.11
N ALA A 167 -3.31 -11.50 16.78
CA ALA A 167 -4.60 -11.67 16.11
C ALA A 167 -4.97 -10.46 15.23
N SER A 168 -4.67 -9.25 15.71
CA SER A 168 -4.87 -8.00 14.94
C SER A 168 -3.97 -7.94 13.71
N GLN A 169 -2.69 -8.32 13.83
CA GLN A 169 -1.77 -8.42 12.69
C GLN A 169 -2.21 -9.50 11.69
N ALA A 170 -2.64 -10.67 12.18
CA ALA A 170 -3.17 -11.74 11.32
C ALA A 170 -4.43 -11.30 10.55
N PHE A 171 -5.32 -10.51 11.16
CA PHE A 171 -6.49 -9.93 10.50
C PHE A 171 -6.10 -8.92 9.40
N VAL A 172 -5.09 -8.08 9.64
CA VAL A 172 -4.56 -7.16 8.61
C VAL A 172 -3.91 -7.93 7.46
N ILE A 173 -3.13 -8.98 7.75
CA ILE A 173 -2.50 -9.84 6.73
C ILE A 173 -3.57 -10.57 5.90
N ALA A 174 -4.62 -11.11 6.53
CA ALA A 174 -5.74 -11.75 5.85
C ALA A 174 -6.50 -10.76 4.94
N SER A 175 -6.75 -9.54 5.43
CA SER A 175 -7.37 -8.46 4.66
C SER A 175 -6.53 -8.07 3.44
N GLN A 176 -5.22 -7.94 3.62
CA GLN A 176 -4.30 -7.61 2.53
C GLN A 176 -4.19 -8.75 1.50
N ALA A 177 -4.22 -10.01 1.94
CA ALA A 177 -4.27 -11.18 1.06
C ALA A 177 -5.59 -11.22 0.25
N GLN A 178 -6.73 -10.88 0.88
CA GLN A 178 -8.02 -10.79 0.20
C GLN A 178 -8.03 -9.67 -0.85
N ILE A 179 -7.46 -8.50 -0.55
CA ILE A 179 -7.30 -7.39 -1.52
C ILE A 179 -6.43 -7.85 -2.71
N THR A 180 -5.31 -8.53 -2.46
CA THR A 180 -4.45 -9.08 -3.52
C THR A 180 -5.19 -10.13 -4.37
N GLY A 181 -5.99 -11.00 -3.76
CA GLY A 181 -6.82 -11.99 -4.47
C GLY A 181 -7.92 -11.34 -5.32
N ASN A 182 -8.58 -10.30 -4.82
CA ASN A 182 -9.57 -9.51 -5.56
C ASN A 182 -8.92 -8.80 -6.77
N ASN A 183 -7.73 -8.22 -6.58
CA ASN A 183 -6.96 -7.58 -7.66
C ASN A 183 -6.55 -8.60 -8.73
N ALA A 184 -6.04 -9.78 -8.33
CA ALA A 184 -5.71 -10.86 -9.26
C ALA A 184 -6.94 -11.35 -10.05
N THR A 185 -8.10 -11.45 -9.38
CA THR A 185 -9.38 -11.81 -10.02
C THR A 185 -9.84 -10.74 -11.02
N SER A 186 -9.69 -9.45 -10.68
CA SER A 186 -9.98 -8.33 -11.58
C SER A 186 -9.09 -8.34 -12.82
N VAL A 187 -7.77 -8.55 -12.64
CA VAL A 187 -6.82 -8.71 -13.76
C VAL A 187 -7.16 -9.91 -14.64
N ALA A 188 -7.53 -11.06 -14.06
CA ALA A 188 -7.96 -12.24 -14.81
C ALA A 188 -9.25 -11.99 -15.61
N ASN A 189 -10.22 -11.30 -15.03
CA ASN A 189 -11.47 -10.91 -15.70
C ASN A 189 -11.22 -9.92 -16.84
N ASN A 190 -10.32 -8.95 -16.66
CA ASN A 190 -9.94 -8.00 -17.72
C ASN A 190 -9.18 -8.69 -18.87
N ALA A 191 -8.27 -9.62 -18.55
CA ALA A 191 -7.61 -10.45 -19.56
C ALA A 191 -8.60 -11.36 -20.32
N SER A 192 -9.57 -11.94 -19.62
CA SER A 192 -10.62 -12.78 -20.23
C SER A 192 -11.56 -11.97 -21.14
N GLN A 193 -11.91 -10.73 -20.75
CA GLN A 193 -12.65 -9.81 -21.61
C GLN A 193 -11.84 -9.39 -22.84
N ALA A 194 -10.55 -9.04 -22.68
CA ALA A 194 -9.68 -8.69 -23.80
C ALA A 194 -9.52 -9.86 -24.79
N ALA A 195 -9.35 -11.09 -24.29
CA ALA A 195 -9.32 -12.30 -25.10
C ALA A 195 -10.66 -12.55 -25.83
N SER A 196 -11.79 -12.34 -25.15
CA SER A 196 -13.13 -12.46 -25.75
C SER A 196 -13.35 -11.44 -26.87
N SER A 197 -12.96 -10.18 -26.66
CA SER A 197 -13.00 -9.13 -27.68
C SER A 197 -12.09 -9.43 -28.87
N ALA A 198 -10.90 -9.99 -28.65
CA ALA A 198 -10.00 -10.42 -29.72
C ALA A 198 -10.59 -11.58 -30.55
N VAL A 199 -11.24 -12.55 -29.90
CA VAL A 199 -11.98 -13.64 -30.58
C VAL A 199 -13.18 -13.08 -31.35
N LEU A 200 -13.89 -12.09 -30.81
CA LEU A 200 -15.02 -11.45 -31.49
C LEU A 200 -14.56 -10.65 -32.74
N ALA A 201 -13.44 -9.94 -32.64
CA ALA A 201 -12.81 -9.24 -33.76
C ALA A 201 -12.34 -10.21 -34.85
N GLY A 202 -11.67 -11.31 -34.46
CA GLY A 202 -11.27 -12.38 -35.37
C GLY A 202 -12.47 -13.01 -36.09
N SER A 203 -13.53 -13.37 -35.35
CA SER A 203 -14.79 -13.88 -35.90
C SER A 203 -15.42 -12.89 -36.89
N THR A 204 -15.41 -11.59 -36.56
CA THR A 204 -15.95 -10.52 -37.44
C THR A 204 -15.13 -10.38 -38.73
N ALA A 205 -13.80 -10.50 -38.64
CA ALA A 205 -12.92 -10.53 -39.80
C ALA A 205 -13.16 -11.77 -40.67
N THR A 206 -13.33 -12.95 -40.07
CA THR A 206 -13.68 -14.20 -40.79
C THR A 206 -15.04 -14.10 -41.48
N VAL A 207 -16.07 -13.56 -40.82
CA VAL A 207 -17.39 -13.32 -41.45
C VAL A 207 -17.28 -12.33 -42.60
N SER A 208 -16.45 -11.30 -42.48
CA SER A 208 -16.21 -10.30 -43.54
C SER A 208 -15.48 -10.91 -44.74
N ALA A 209 -14.46 -11.73 -44.50
CA ALA A 209 -13.75 -12.50 -45.53
C ALA A 209 -14.70 -13.49 -46.23
N ASN A 210 -15.52 -14.22 -45.48
CA ASN A 210 -16.51 -15.15 -46.04
C ASN A 210 -17.57 -14.42 -46.89
N LYS A 211 -18.00 -13.22 -46.50
CA LYS A 211 -18.86 -12.36 -47.34
C LYS A 211 -18.16 -11.92 -48.62
N ALA A 212 -16.89 -11.53 -48.57
CA ALA A 212 -16.10 -11.16 -49.75
C ALA A 212 -15.91 -12.34 -50.71
N ILE A 213 -15.59 -13.54 -50.20
CA ILE A 213 -15.51 -14.78 -50.98
C ILE A 213 -16.88 -15.10 -51.61
N THR A 214 -17.97 -15.00 -50.84
CA THR A 214 -19.33 -15.24 -51.35
C THR A 214 -19.69 -14.25 -52.48
N ALA A 215 -19.35 -12.97 -52.33
CA ALA A 215 -19.57 -11.97 -53.37
C ALA A 215 -18.73 -12.24 -54.63
N ALA A 216 -17.47 -12.66 -54.48
CA ALA A 216 -16.62 -13.07 -55.60
C ALA A 216 -17.18 -14.31 -56.32
N SER A 217 -17.64 -15.32 -55.59
CA SER A 217 -18.29 -16.51 -56.15
C SER A 217 -19.61 -16.18 -56.86
N GLN A 218 -20.40 -15.24 -56.35
CA GLN A 218 -21.60 -14.75 -57.02
C GLN A 218 -21.27 -13.98 -58.30
N ALA A 219 -20.26 -13.10 -58.28
CA ALA A 219 -19.79 -12.39 -59.47
C ALA A 219 -19.26 -13.35 -60.55
N GLN A 220 -18.47 -14.36 -60.15
CA GLN A 220 -17.99 -15.40 -61.07
C GLN A 220 -19.15 -16.24 -61.62
N SER A 221 -20.16 -16.58 -60.79
CA SER A 221 -21.35 -17.31 -61.23
C SER A 221 -22.20 -16.48 -62.20
N ALA A 222 -22.32 -15.17 -61.98
CA ALA A 222 -23.00 -14.25 -62.89
C ALA A 222 -22.26 -14.15 -64.24
N GLY A 223 -20.92 -14.07 -64.22
CA GLY A 223 -20.09 -14.13 -65.44
C GLY A 223 -20.27 -15.44 -66.20
N ASN A 224 -20.15 -16.59 -65.51
CA ASN A 224 -20.37 -17.92 -66.09
C ASN A 224 -21.79 -18.07 -66.68
N ASN A 225 -22.81 -17.54 -66.00
CA ASN A 225 -24.19 -17.51 -66.52
C ASN A 225 -24.32 -16.62 -67.75
N ALA A 226 -23.67 -15.44 -67.80
CA ALA A 226 -23.68 -14.60 -68.99
C ALA A 226 -23.01 -15.29 -70.19
N THR A 227 -21.87 -15.97 -69.99
CA THR A 227 -21.23 -16.81 -71.02
C THR A 227 -22.11 -17.99 -71.42
N SER A 228 -22.77 -18.66 -70.47
CA SER A 228 -23.70 -19.75 -70.76
C SER A 228 -24.92 -19.28 -71.55
N ILE A 229 -25.49 -18.12 -71.23
CA ILE A 229 -26.60 -17.50 -71.96
C ILE A 229 -26.17 -17.13 -73.39
N ALA A 230 -24.98 -16.57 -73.58
CA ALA A 230 -24.43 -16.30 -74.91
C ALA A 230 -24.27 -17.59 -75.73
N ASN A 231 -23.63 -18.61 -75.16
CA ASN A 231 -23.45 -19.92 -75.81
C ASN A 231 -24.79 -20.62 -76.10
N ASN A 232 -25.78 -20.51 -75.21
CA ASN A 232 -27.12 -21.08 -75.39
C ASN A 232 -27.93 -20.31 -76.44
N ALA A 233 -27.76 -18.99 -76.56
CA ALA A 233 -28.34 -18.22 -77.65
C ALA A 233 -27.75 -18.62 -79.01
N SER A 234 -26.42 -18.83 -79.09
CA SER A 234 -25.78 -19.37 -80.29
C SER A 234 -26.25 -20.78 -80.62
N GLN A 235 -26.31 -21.68 -79.63
CA GLN A 235 -26.82 -23.04 -79.83
C GLN A 235 -28.31 -23.07 -80.18
N ALA A 236 -29.13 -22.16 -79.65
CA ALA A 236 -30.55 -22.04 -80.00
C ALA A 236 -30.73 -21.58 -81.46
N ALA A 237 -29.91 -20.62 -81.92
CA ALA A 237 -29.87 -20.22 -83.33
C ALA A 237 -29.49 -21.41 -84.25
N SER A 238 -28.45 -22.17 -83.89
CA SER A 238 -28.09 -23.41 -84.62
C SER A 238 -29.18 -24.49 -84.56
N SER A 239 -29.86 -24.63 -83.42
CA SER A 239 -30.89 -25.65 -83.20
C SER A 239 -32.20 -25.31 -83.91
N ALA A 240 -32.56 -24.04 -84.07
CA ALA A 240 -33.72 -23.63 -84.85
C ALA A 240 -33.59 -24.05 -86.33
N ILE A 241 -32.37 -23.92 -86.89
CA ILE A 241 -32.03 -24.38 -88.24
C ILE A 241 -32.17 -25.92 -88.34
N LEU A 242 -31.75 -26.65 -87.31
CA LEU A 242 -31.80 -28.11 -87.29
C LEU A 242 -33.22 -28.67 -87.04
N VAL A 243 -34.00 -28.06 -86.16
CA VAL A 243 -35.38 -28.49 -85.85
C VAL A 243 -36.31 -28.28 -87.05
N GLY A 244 -36.12 -27.19 -87.82
CA GLY A 244 -36.80 -27.01 -89.11
C GLY A 244 -36.52 -28.14 -90.12
N SER A 245 -35.36 -28.79 -90.02
CA SER A 245 -34.99 -29.95 -90.84
C SER A 245 -35.60 -31.26 -90.28
N GLN A 246 -35.57 -31.44 -88.94
CA GLN A 246 -36.00 -32.69 -88.30
C GLN A 246 -37.53 -32.85 -88.20
N ALA A 247 -38.30 -31.75 -88.12
CA ALA A 247 -39.75 -31.78 -88.03
C ALA A 247 -40.43 -32.48 -89.24
N ALA A 248 -39.80 -32.42 -90.41
CA ALA A 248 -40.26 -33.12 -91.62
C ALA A 248 -40.16 -34.66 -91.53
N VAL A 249 -39.35 -35.19 -90.61
CA VAL A 249 -39.07 -36.63 -90.49
C VAL A 249 -40.01 -37.31 -89.49
N SER A 250 -40.21 -36.71 -88.31
CA SER A 250 -40.84 -37.38 -87.16
C SER A 250 -42.33 -37.69 -87.33
N ALA A 251 -43.03 -36.98 -88.22
CA ALA A 251 -44.44 -37.25 -88.53
C ALA A 251 -44.70 -38.69 -89.01
N ASN A 252 -43.68 -39.36 -89.56
CA ASN A 252 -43.80 -40.68 -90.17
C ASN A 252 -43.80 -41.87 -89.19
N LYS A 253 -43.39 -41.69 -87.90
CA LYS A 253 -43.25 -42.83 -86.96
C LYS A 253 -44.47 -43.09 -86.06
N ALA A 254 -45.22 -42.06 -85.67
CA ALA A 254 -46.16 -42.12 -84.54
C ALA A 254 -47.34 -43.12 -84.69
N SER A 255 -47.58 -43.64 -85.89
CA SER A 255 -48.70 -44.56 -86.19
C SER A 255 -48.54 -45.99 -85.64
N ALA A 256 -47.34 -46.40 -85.20
CA ALA A 256 -47.02 -47.82 -84.98
C ALA A 256 -47.32 -48.37 -83.57
N ASP A 257 -47.15 -47.58 -82.52
CA ASP A 257 -46.79 -48.13 -81.19
C ASP A 257 -48.00 -48.44 -80.25
N TYR A 258 -49.26 -48.27 -80.70
CA TYR A 258 -50.47 -48.33 -79.85
C TYR A 258 -50.97 -49.76 -79.50
N GLN A 259 -50.53 -50.81 -80.20
CA GLN A 259 -51.21 -52.12 -80.22
C GLN A 259 -50.96 -53.07 -79.02
N THR A 260 -50.11 -52.73 -78.06
CA THR A 260 -49.36 -53.76 -77.28
C THR A 260 -49.81 -53.98 -75.81
N LEU A 261 -50.78 -53.23 -75.27
CA LEU A 261 -50.93 -53.07 -73.80
C LEU A 261 -52.26 -53.63 -73.18
N SER A 262 -52.54 -54.95 -73.24
CA SER A 262 -53.82 -55.50 -72.71
C SER A 262 -53.83 -57.00 -72.29
N ALA A 263 -53.80 -57.33 -70.96
CA ALA A 263 -54.26 -58.62 -70.32
C ALA A 263 -54.03 -58.75 -68.75
N GLY A 264 -54.96 -59.33 -67.94
CA GLY A 264 -54.73 -59.93 -66.56
C GLY A 264 -55.79 -59.75 -65.40
N VAL A 265 -56.21 -60.83 -64.64
CA VAL A 265 -57.37 -60.97 -63.63
C VAL A 265 -57.22 -62.26 -62.70
N LYS A 266 -57.77 -62.60 -61.47
CA LYS A 266 -58.35 -61.98 -60.20
C LYS A 266 -58.33 -62.93 -58.90
N ASP A 267 -59.42 -63.25 -58.14
CA ASP A 267 -59.47 -63.49 -56.63
C ASP A 267 -60.64 -64.39 -56.02
N GLY A 268 -60.52 -65.01 -54.78
CA GLY A 268 -61.60 -65.46 -53.79
C GLY A 268 -61.70 -66.94 -53.20
N SER A 269 -62.04 -67.20 -51.87
CA SER A 269 -62.63 -68.48 -51.23
C SER A 269 -62.78 -68.58 -49.64
N VAL A 270 -63.56 -69.54 -49.01
CA VAL A 270 -63.99 -69.64 -47.52
C VAL A 270 -64.29 -71.12 -46.94
N PHE A 271 -64.55 -71.36 -45.61
CA PHE A 271 -64.65 -72.67 -44.84
C PHE A 271 -65.82 -72.85 -43.75
N HIS A 272 -66.01 -74.04 -43.10
CA HIS A 272 -67.13 -74.47 -42.16
C HIS A 272 -66.74 -75.39 -40.95
N ILE A 273 -67.59 -75.57 -39.89
CA ILE A 273 -67.41 -76.55 -38.75
C ILE A 273 -68.72 -77.23 -38.26
N THR A 274 -68.65 -78.53 -37.89
CA THR A 274 -69.59 -79.37 -37.08
C THR A 274 -68.74 -80.27 -36.12
N THR A 275 -69.22 -81.10 -35.17
CA THR A 275 -70.49 -81.84 -34.97
C THR A 275 -71.00 -81.81 -33.53
N GLU A 276 -72.09 -81.06 -33.31
CA GLU A 276 -73.22 -81.38 -32.42
C GLU A 276 -72.92 -81.77 -30.95
N THR A 277 -73.05 -80.89 -29.95
CA THR A 277 -73.50 -79.49 -29.99
C THR A 277 -72.84 -78.70 -28.86
N VAL A 278 -72.31 -77.51 -29.14
CA VAL A 278 -71.78 -76.62 -28.10
C VAL A 278 -72.95 -75.97 -27.36
N ILE A 279 -73.17 -76.36 -26.10
CA ILE A 279 -74.11 -75.66 -25.21
C ILE A 279 -73.47 -74.32 -24.84
N ASP A 280 -74.16 -73.21 -25.11
CA ASP A 280 -73.64 -71.87 -24.87
C ASP A 280 -73.55 -71.53 -23.36
N LYS A 281 -72.76 -70.53 -23.01
CA LYS A 281 -72.37 -70.22 -21.64
C LYS A 281 -73.56 -69.74 -20.81
N GLY A 282 -73.88 -70.48 -19.74
CA GLY A 282 -74.79 -70.04 -18.66
C GLY A 282 -75.90 -71.02 -18.25
N VAL A 283 -76.00 -72.18 -18.89
CA VAL A 283 -77.17 -73.09 -18.73
C VAL A 283 -77.18 -73.90 -17.41
N ILE A 284 -76.05 -74.05 -16.70
CA ILE A 284 -75.97 -74.77 -15.42
C ILE A 284 -75.73 -73.78 -14.27
N GLY A 285 -76.67 -73.73 -13.31
CA GLY A 285 -76.61 -72.87 -12.14
C GLY A 285 -76.14 -73.57 -10.86
N THR A 286 -76.08 -72.82 -9.76
CA THR A 286 -75.65 -73.33 -8.44
C THR A 286 -76.68 -74.23 -7.75
N ALA A 287 -77.97 -74.00 -8.00
CA ALA A 287 -79.06 -74.84 -7.44
C ALA A 287 -79.04 -76.29 -7.97
N GLN A 288 -78.34 -76.53 -9.08
CA GLN A 288 -78.14 -77.85 -9.69
C GLN A 288 -76.98 -78.64 -9.05
N ILE A 289 -76.29 -78.12 -8.02
CA ILE A 289 -75.14 -78.77 -7.37
C ILE A 289 -75.34 -78.77 -5.84
N ALA A 290 -75.33 -79.94 -5.22
CA ALA A 290 -75.46 -80.09 -3.77
C ALA A 290 -74.14 -79.80 -3.02
N ASN A 291 -74.23 -79.31 -1.79
CA ASN A 291 -73.06 -79.05 -0.94
C ASN A 291 -72.24 -80.33 -0.71
N GLY A 292 -70.94 -80.26 -0.93
CA GLY A 292 -70.02 -81.40 -0.82
C GLY A 292 -70.07 -82.39 -2.00
N ALA A 293 -70.94 -82.21 -2.99
CA ALA A 293 -71.09 -83.13 -4.12
C ALA A 293 -69.93 -83.11 -5.13
N ILE A 294 -68.94 -82.24 -4.94
CA ILE A 294 -67.73 -82.12 -5.76
C ILE A 294 -66.51 -82.44 -4.88
N THR A 295 -66.00 -83.66 -4.99
CA THR A 295 -64.78 -84.15 -4.33
C THR A 295 -63.53 -83.92 -5.21
N ASN A 296 -62.32 -84.11 -4.65
CA ASN A 296 -61.07 -84.00 -5.41
C ASN A 296 -61.02 -84.89 -6.67
N ALA A 297 -61.72 -86.03 -6.71
CA ALA A 297 -61.78 -86.88 -7.91
C ALA A 297 -62.66 -86.31 -9.03
N GLN A 298 -63.56 -85.37 -8.69
CA GLN A 298 -64.43 -84.66 -9.64
C GLN A 298 -63.86 -83.28 -10.02
N ILE A 299 -62.86 -82.80 -9.28
CA ILE A 299 -62.04 -81.63 -9.63
C ILE A 299 -60.85 -82.12 -10.44
N GLY A 300 -60.93 -82.05 -11.77
CA GLY A 300 -59.79 -82.37 -12.65
C GLY A 300 -58.55 -81.52 -12.32
N ASN A 301 -57.36 -82.00 -12.68
CA ASN A 301 -56.11 -81.26 -12.43
C ASN A 301 -56.20 -79.82 -12.97
N ALA A 302 -55.80 -78.84 -12.14
CA ALA A 302 -55.94 -77.39 -12.38
C ALA A 302 -57.37 -76.84 -12.55
N ALA A 303 -58.43 -77.63 -12.28
CA ALA A 303 -59.81 -77.15 -12.38
C ALA A 303 -60.19 -76.11 -11.30
N VAL A 304 -59.44 -76.03 -10.19
CA VAL A 304 -59.34 -74.81 -9.36
C VAL A 304 -58.08 -74.07 -9.78
N ASN A 305 -58.26 -72.92 -10.42
CA ASN A 305 -57.18 -72.02 -10.84
C ASN A 305 -57.25 -70.71 -10.03
N SER A 306 -56.32 -69.78 -10.25
CA SER A 306 -56.26 -68.51 -9.49
C SER A 306 -57.58 -67.73 -9.51
N ALA A 307 -58.28 -67.68 -10.65
CA ALA A 307 -59.58 -67.02 -10.79
C ALA A 307 -60.75 -67.71 -10.04
N LYS A 308 -60.50 -68.85 -9.38
CA LYS A 308 -61.45 -69.59 -8.53
C LYS A 308 -61.01 -69.63 -7.06
N ILE A 309 -59.94 -68.92 -6.71
CA ILE A 309 -59.46 -68.73 -5.34
C ILE A 309 -59.70 -67.25 -5.00
N ALA A 310 -60.33 -66.96 -3.86
CA ALA A 310 -60.53 -65.59 -3.43
C ALA A 310 -59.21 -64.94 -2.98
N ASP A 311 -59.09 -63.62 -3.16
CA ASP A 311 -57.91 -62.88 -2.71
C ASP A 311 -57.62 -63.13 -1.21
N LEU A 312 -56.34 -63.29 -0.90
CA LEU A 312 -55.82 -63.62 0.44
C LEU A 312 -56.26 -64.97 1.05
N ALA A 313 -57.01 -65.82 0.33
CA ALA A 313 -57.45 -67.14 0.85
C ALA A 313 -56.31 -68.16 1.07
N VAL A 314 -55.09 -67.87 0.60
CA VAL A 314 -53.88 -68.66 0.82
C VAL A 314 -52.92 -67.84 1.68
N GLY A 315 -52.94 -68.09 2.99
CA GLY A 315 -52.01 -67.49 3.96
C GLY A 315 -50.77 -68.37 4.21
N THR A 316 -49.94 -67.97 5.17
CA THR A 316 -48.71 -68.70 5.53
C THR A 316 -48.99 -70.13 5.99
N ALA A 317 -50.09 -70.39 6.71
CA ALA A 317 -50.47 -71.75 7.13
C ALA A 317 -50.82 -72.69 5.96
N GLN A 318 -51.07 -72.15 4.76
CA GLN A 318 -51.31 -72.89 3.53
C GLN A 318 -50.06 -73.02 2.64
N ILE A 319 -48.92 -72.46 3.06
CA ILE A 319 -47.64 -72.46 2.32
C ILE A 319 -46.57 -73.11 3.21
N GLY A 320 -46.19 -74.35 2.91
CA GLY A 320 -45.14 -75.06 3.66
C GLY A 320 -43.74 -74.45 3.48
N ASP A 321 -42.83 -74.74 4.41
CA ASP A 321 -41.45 -74.29 4.34
C ASP A 321 -40.76 -74.74 3.04
N GLY A 322 -40.04 -73.81 2.40
CA GLY A 322 -39.41 -74.05 1.09
C GLY A 322 -40.38 -74.20 -0.09
N ALA A 323 -41.71 -74.07 0.11
CA ALA A 323 -42.67 -74.23 -0.97
C ALA A 323 -42.57 -73.13 -2.04
N ILE A 324 -41.97 -71.98 -1.75
CA ILE A 324 -41.59 -70.95 -2.72
C ILE A 324 -40.11 -71.10 -3.07
N THR A 325 -39.83 -71.66 -4.25
CA THR A 325 -38.49 -71.80 -4.83
C THR A 325 -38.24 -70.69 -5.86
N ASN A 326 -37.00 -70.47 -6.30
CA ASN A 326 -36.68 -69.43 -7.30
C ASN A 326 -37.55 -69.53 -8.57
N ALA A 327 -37.88 -70.74 -9.04
CA ALA A 327 -38.75 -70.96 -10.20
C ALA A 327 -40.24 -70.62 -9.96
N LYS A 328 -40.64 -70.34 -8.71
CA LYS A 328 -41.97 -69.87 -8.30
C LYS A 328 -41.99 -68.38 -7.95
N ILE A 329 -40.83 -67.71 -7.97
CA ILE A 329 -40.69 -66.26 -7.84
C ILE A 329 -40.64 -65.69 -9.26
N GLY A 330 -41.61 -64.85 -9.61
CA GLY A 330 -41.62 -64.18 -10.92
C GLY A 330 -40.42 -63.25 -11.10
N SER A 331 -39.99 -63.03 -12.34
CA SER A 331 -38.97 -62.02 -12.62
C SER A 331 -39.42 -60.66 -12.06
N LEU A 332 -38.50 -59.96 -11.38
CA LEU A 332 -38.75 -58.70 -10.64
C LEU A 332 -39.75 -58.77 -9.46
N ALA A 333 -40.23 -59.94 -9.05
CA ALA A 333 -41.19 -60.06 -7.93
C ALA A 333 -40.58 -59.75 -6.54
N VAL A 334 -39.25 -59.74 -6.43
CA VAL A 334 -38.51 -59.24 -5.25
C VAL A 334 -37.93 -57.88 -5.61
N GLY A 335 -38.61 -56.82 -5.17
CA GLY A 335 -38.16 -55.43 -5.34
C GLY A 335 -37.37 -54.93 -4.13
N THR A 336 -37.02 -53.65 -4.14
CA THR A 336 -36.26 -53.00 -3.05
C THR A 336 -37.00 -53.02 -1.71
N ALA A 337 -38.34 -53.02 -1.70
CA ALA A 337 -39.14 -53.12 -0.48
C ALA A 337 -39.04 -54.50 0.20
N GLN A 338 -38.62 -55.54 -0.53
CA GLN A 338 -38.42 -56.90 -0.03
C GLN A 338 -36.95 -57.19 0.33
N ILE A 339 -36.03 -56.24 0.14
CA ILE A 339 -34.59 -56.37 0.42
C ILE A 339 -34.18 -55.35 1.47
N ALA A 340 -33.82 -55.80 2.67
CA ALA A 340 -33.36 -54.90 3.73
C ALA A 340 -32.03 -54.21 3.38
N ASN A 341 -31.82 -52.98 3.87
CA ASN A 341 -30.57 -52.24 3.68
C ASN A 341 -29.37 -53.06 4.18
N GLY A 342 -28.38 -53.28 3.30
CA GLY A 342 -27.19 -54.09 3.60
C GLY A 342 -27.35 -55.60 3.47
N ALA A 343 -28.54 -56.11 3.10
CA ALA A 343 -28.78 -57.56 2.96
C ALA A 343 -28.06 -58.22 1.77
N ILE A 344 -27.43 -57.45 0.89
CA ILE A 344 -26.57 -57.93 -0.20
C ILE A 344 -25.11 -57.67 0.16
N THR A 345 -24.40 -58.72 0.56
CA THR A 345 -22.95 -58.71 0.83
C THR A 345 -22.16 -59.08 -0.42
N ASN A 346 -20.83 -58.86 -0.40
CA ASN A 346 -19.94 -59.25 -1.51
C ASN A 346 -20.05 -60.74 -1.90
N ALA A 347 -20.42 -61.64 -0.98
CA ALA A 347 -20.60 -63.07 -1.27
C ALA A 347 -21.88 -63.37 -2.08
N GLN A 348 -22.82 -62.42 -2.14
CA GLN A 348 -24.06 -62.50 -2.93
C GLN A 348 -23.95 -61.76 -4.28
N ILE A 349 -22.83 -61.06 -4.52
CA ILE A 349 -22.52 -60.41 -5.79
C ILE A 349 -21.59 -61.35 -6.57
N GLY A 350 -22.09 -61.95 -7.65
CA GLY A 350 -21.28 -62.81 -8.51
C GLY A 350 -20.14 -62.04 -9.20
N SER A 351 -19.09 -62.77 -9.61
CA SER A 351 -18.07 -62.17 -10.48
C SER A 351 -18.72 -61.64 -11.76
N LEU A 352 -18.36 -60.43 -12.17
CA LEU A 352 -18.97 -59.67 -13.28
C LEU A 352 -20.47 -59.28 -13.09
N ALA A 353 -21.08 -59.50 -11.92
CA ALA A 353 -22.48 -59.12 -11.65
C ALA A 353 -22.70 -57.61 -11.37
N VAL A 354 -21.66 -56.78 -11.56
CA VAL A 354 -21.74 -55.32 -11.61
C VAL A 354 -21.11 -54.86 -12.91
N ASP A 355 -21.95 -54.61 -13.91
CA ASP A 355 -21.55 -54.11 -15.23
C ASP A 355 -21.59 -52.57 -15.30
N THR A 356 -21.38 -52.01 -16.50
CA THR A 356 -21.43 -50.56 -16.73
C THR A 356 -22.84 -49.97 -16.65
N ALA A 357 -23.91 -50.75 -16.80
CA ALA A 357 -25.29 -50.29 -16.60
C ALA A 357 -25.68 -50.29 -15.10
N ASN A 358 -25.00 -51.09 -14.28
CA ASN A 358 -25.12 -51.03 -12.82
C ASN A 358 -24.39 -49.81 -12.21
N ILE A 359 -23.48 -49.17 -12.96
CA ILE A 359 -22.71 -47.99 -12.54
C ILE A 359 -23.26 -46.74 -13.24
N LYS A 360 -23.90 -45.83 -12.48
CA LYS A 360 -24.38 -44.56 -13.05
C LYS A 360 -23.24 -43.70 -13.60
N ASP A 361 -23.54 -42.87 -14.59
CA ASP A 361 -22.61 -41.86 -15.12
C ASP A 361 -21.96 -41.04 -14.01
N ALA A 362 -20.64 -40.83 -14.12
CA ALA A 362 -19.79 -40.16 -13.13
C ALA A 362 -19.81 -40.73 -11.68
N ALA A 363 -20.41 -41.92 -11.44
CA ALA A 363 -20.44 -42.52 -10.10
C ALA A 363 -19.05 -42.89 -9.56
N ILE A 364 -18.07 -43.14 -10.44
CA ILE A 364 -16.65 -43.27 -10.10
C ILE A 364 -15.97 -41.92 -10.36
N ASN A 365 -15.71 -41.17 -9.28
CA ASN A 365 -14.96 -39.92 -9.31
C ASN A 365 -13.52 -40.15 -8.83
N SER A 366 -12.65 -39.13 -8.94
CA SER A 366 -11.23 -39.24 -8.56
C SER A 366 -11.02 -39.67 -7.10
N ALA A 367 -11.89 -39.27 -6.16
CA ALA A 367 -11.82 -39.69 -4.76
C ALA A 367 -12.14 -41.18 -4.53
N LYS A 368 -12.72 -41.87 -5.52
CA LYS A 368 -12.96 -43.34 -5.51
C LYS A 368 -11.88 -44.13 -6.27
N ILE A 369 -10.89 -43.46 -6.86
CA ILE A 369 -9.76 -44.08 -7.55
C ILE A 369 -8.52 -43.89 -6.69
N ALA A 370 -7.95 -44.98 -6.18
CA ALA A 370 -6.70 -44.90 -5.41
C ALA A 370 -5.53 -44.47 -6.30
N ASN A 371 -4.52 -43.83 -5.71
CA ASN A 371 -3.29 -43.47 -6.43
C ASN A 371 -2.68 -44.71 -7.11
N LEU A 372 -2.29 -44.56 -8.38
CA LEU A 372 -1.77 -45.63 -9.25
C LEU A 372 -2.73 -46.80 -9.57
N ALA A 373 -4.03 -46.73 -9.19
CA ALA A 373 -4.99 -47.81 -9.50
C ALA A 373 -5.34 -47.95 -11.00
N VAL A 374 -5.03 -46.94 -11.82
CA VAL A 374 -5.15 -46.99 -13.29
C VAL A 374 -3.75 -47.19 -13.87
N GLY A 375 -3.39 -48.46 -14.09
CA GLY A 375 -2.18 -48.85 -14.81
C GLY A 375 -2.42 -49.00 -16.31
N THR A 376 -1.40 -49.47 -17.04
CA THR A 376 -1.49 -49.68 -18.50
C THR A 376 -2.57 -50.68 -18.89
N ALA A 377 -2.79 -51.75 -18.10
CA ALA A 377 -3.85 -52.73 -18.35
C ALA A 377 -5.29 -52.14 -18.23
N GLN A 378 -5.45 -50.98 -17.61
CA GLN A 378 -6.71 -50.25 -17.49
C GLN A 378 -6.86 -49.14 -18.56
N ILE A 379 -5.84 -48.92 -19.40
CA ILE A 379 -5.83 -47.92 -20.47
C ILE A 379 -5.71 -48.66 -21.80
N GLY A 380 -6.85 -48.90 -22.46
CA GLY A 380 -6.88 -49.53 -23.78
C GLY A 380 -6.17 -48.71 -24.86
N ASP A 381 -5.78 -49.37 -25.96
CA ASP A 381 -5.08 -48.72 -27.07
C ASP A 381 -5.86 -47.53 -27.63
N GLY A 382 -5.18 -46.39 -27.80
CA GLY A 382 -5.80 -45.14 -28.25
C GLY A 382 -6.73 -44.46 -27.23
N ALA A 383 -6.92 -45.00 -26.03
CA ALA A 383 -7.82 -44.40 -25.02
C ALA A 383 -7.34 -43.00 -24.56
N ILE A 384 -6.04 -42.70 -24.66
CA ILE A 384 -5.48 -41.35 -24.51
C ILE A 384 -5.40 -40.69 -25.89
N THR A 385 -6.42 -39.92 -26.23
CA THR A 385 -6.46 -39.12 -27.47
C THR A 385 -5.83 -37.74 -27.27
N ASN A 386 -5.47 -37.05 -28.36
CA ASN A 386 -4.86 -35.71 -28.30
C ASN A 386 -5.65 -34.71 -27.43
N ALA A 387 -6.99 -34.79 -27.41
CA ALA A 387 -7.84 -33.93 -26.59
C ALA A 387 -7.78 -34.22 -25.08
N LYS A 388 -7.26 -35.40 -24.68
CA LYS A 388 -7.01 -35.78 -23.28
C LYS A 388 -5.59 -35.43 -22.82
N ILE A 389 -4.72 -34.97 -23.73
CA ILE A 389 -3.35 -34.54 -23.42
C ILE A 389 -3.35 -33.01 -23.27
N GLY A 390 -3.10 -32.53 -22.05
CA GLY A 390 -2.99 -31.09 -21.79
C GLY A 390 -1.81 -30.45 -22.55
N LYS A 391 -1.90 -29.15 -22.82
CA LYS A 391 -0.80 -28.37 -23.43
C LYS A 391 0.45 -28.48 -22.54
N LEU A 392 1.54 -29.01 -23.10
CA LEU A 392 2.81 -29.34 -22.40
C LEU A 392 2.73 -30.49 -21.38
N ALA A 393 1.68 -31.31 -21.36
CA ALA A 393 1.56 -32.43 -20.42
C ALA A 393 2.52 -33.61 -20.70
N VAL A 394 3.08 -33.69 -21.91
CA VAL A 394 4.18 -34.61 -22.26
C VAL A 394 5.47 -33.81 -22.27
N GLY A 395 6.31 -34.00 -21.25
CA GLY A 395 7.65 -33.42 -21.16
C GLY A 395 8.71 -34.35 -21.75
N THR A 396 9.97 -33.92 -21.71
CA THR A 396 11.12 -34.69 -22.22
C THR A 396 11.30 -36.03 -21.49
N ALA A 397 11.02 -36.10 -20.19
CA ALA A 397 11.10 -37.33 -19.41
C ALA A 397 10.06 -38.40 -19.81
N GLN A 398 9.00 -38.00 -20.52
CA GLN A 398 7.96 -38.90 -21.04
C GLN A 398 8.22 -39.34 -22.49
N ILE A 399 9.30 -38.86 -23.13
CA ILE A 399 9.70 -39.21 -24.50
C ILE A 399 11.04 -39.94 -24.43
N ALA A 400 11.04 -41.24 -24.68
CA ALA A 400 12.28 -42.01 -24.74
C ALA A 400 13.16 -41.57 -25.94
N ASN A 401 14.48 -41.78 -25.83
CA ASN A 401 15.41 -41.49 -26.93
C ASN A 401 14.97 -42.20 -28.21
N ALA A 402 14.92 -41.46 -29.33
CA ALA A 402 14.42 -41.91 -30.64
C ALA A 402 12.94 -42.37 -30.70
N ALA A 403 12.11 -42.09 -29.68
CA ALA A 403 10.66 -42.41 -29.71
C ALA A 403 9.83 -41.54 -30.69
N ILE A 404 10.43 -40.49 -31.24
CA ILE A 404 9.89 -39.70 -32.36
C ILE A 404 10.71 -40.03 -33.61
N THR A 405 10.13 -40.84 -34.49
CA THR A 405 10.70 -41.22 -35.80
C THR A 405 10.22 -40.27 -36.90
N ASP A 406 10.87 -40.29 -38.06
CA ASP A 406 10.53 -39.47 -39.24
C ASP A 406 9.03 -39.53 -39.61
N ALA A 407 8.42 -40.71 -39.52
CA ALA A 407 7.00 -40.92 -39.83
C ALA A 407 6.04 -40.22 -38.84
N GLN A 408 6.52 -39.84 -37.65
CA GLN A 408 5.76 -39.08 -36.65
C GLN A 408 5.97 -37.56 -36.78
N ILE A 409 6.87 -37.09 -37.66
CA ILE A 409 7.19 -35.67 -37.86
C ILE A 409 6.67 -35.21 -39.23
N GLY A 410 5.38 -34.89 -39.31
CA GLY A 410 4.74 -34.51 -40.59
C GLY A 410 5.28 -33.22 -41.24
N ASN A 411 5.75 -32.24 -40.45
CA ASN A 411 6.42 -31.04 -40.97
C ASN A 411 7.18 -30.28 -39.85
N VAL A 412 8.44 -29.89 -40.09
CA VAL A 412 9.24 -29.05 -39.18
C VAL A 412 9.37 -27.64 -39.76
N SER A 413 8.79 -26.67 -39.08
CA SER A 413 9.01 -25.25 -39.38
C SER A 413 10.21 -24.73 -38.59
N ALA A 414 11.13 -24.02 -39.25
CA ALA A 414 12.37 -23.54 -38.64
C ALA A 414 12.16 -22.67 -37.39
N ASN A 415 11.05 -21.91 -37.33
CA ASN A 415 10.67 -21.10 -36.17
C ASN A 415 10.27 -21.91 -34.91
N LYS A 416 10.26 -23.24 -34.98
CA LYS A 416 10.07 -24.15 -33.83
C LYS A 416 11.38 -24.79 -33.33
N LEU A 417 12.51 -24.53 -34.00
CA LEU A 417 13.83 -25.02 -33.60
C LEU A 417 14.55 -23.95 -32.76
N THR A 418 14.26 -23.92 -31.47
CA THR A 418 14.85 -22.97 -30.51
C THR A 418 16.12 -23.47 -29.82
N ALA A 419 16.50 -24.73 -30.03
CA ALA A 419 17.84 -25.24 -29.72
C ALA A 419 18.78 -25.04 -30.93
N GLY A 420 20.05 -24.74 -30.66
CA GLY A 420 20.97 -24.19 -31.66
C GLY A 420 21.39 -25.14 -32.79
N THR A 421 21.66 -24.53 -33.95
CA THR A 421 22.41 -25.06 -35.11
C THR A 421 21.85 -26.31 -35.79
N ILE A 422 21.30 -26.13 -37.00
CA ILE A 422 21.02 -27.23 -37.93
C ILE A 422 22.33 -27.62 -38.63
N ASP A 423 22.89 -28.80 -38.32
CA ASP A 423 24.07 -29.30 -39.04
C ASP A 423 23.69 -30.00 -40.36
N PHE A 424 23.84 -29.26 -41.46
CA PHE A 424 23.64 -29.73 -42.82
C PHE A 424 24.59 -30.87 -43.25
N ASN A 425 25.67 -31.17 -42.51
CA ASN A 425 26.46 -32.38 -42.76
C ASN A 425 25.64 -33.67 -42.54
N THR A 426 24.53 -33.61 -41.79
CA THR A 426 23.64 -34.75 -41.50
C THR A 426 22.36 -34.80 -42.36
N ILE A 427 22.04 -33.74 -43.11
CA ILE A 427 20.81 -33.64 -43.89
C ILE A 427 21.13 -33.77 -45.38
N THR A 428 21.02 -34.98 -45.93
CA THR A 428 21.17 -35.28 -47.37
C THR A 428 19.95 -34.84 -48.20
N GLY A 429 19.58 -33.56 -48.09
CA GLY A 429 18.50 -32.92 -48.84
C GLY A 429 18.87 -32.72 -50.32
N LYS A 430 18.63 -33.75 -51.16
CA LYS A 430 18.98 -33.76 -52.59
C LYS A 430 18.43 -32.56 -53.39
N ASN A 431 17.27 -32.03 -52.98
CA ASN A 431 16.69 -30.79 -53.50
C ASN A 431 16.25 -29.92 -52.31
N ILE A 432 16.88 -28.77 -52.09
CA ILE A 432 16.29 -27.72 -51.25
C ILE A 432 15.62 -26.71 -52.19
N ASN A 433 14.30 -26.54 -52.08
CA ASN A 433 13.62 -25.55 -52.90
C ASN A 433 13.92 -24.13 -52.39
N ALA A 434 14.72 -23.38 -53.15
CA ALA A 434 15.17 -22.04 -52.81
C ALA A 434 14.03 -21.03 -52.58
N SER A 435 12.82 -21.25 -53.15
CA SER A 435 11.68 -20.34 -52.96
C SER A 435 11.25 -20.16 -51.50
N ASN A 436 11.61 -21.11 -50.63
CA ASN A 436 11.21 -21.13 -49.22
C ASN A 436 12.40 -20.90 -48.26
N ILE A 437 13.59 -20.53 -48.78
CA ILE A 437 14.78 -20.27 -47.97
C ILE A 437 14.84 -18.78 -47.60
N THR A 438 14.18 -18.39 -46.51
CA THR A 438 14.32 -17.04 -45.94
C THR A 438 15.57 -16.95 -45.04
N THR A 439 16.76 -17.14 -45.62
CA THR A 439 18.03 -16.94 -44.90
C THR A 439 18.34 -15.46 -44.76
N GLY A 440 18.40 -14.95 -43.52
CA GLY A 440 18.92 -13.60 -43.24
C GLY A 440 20.40 -13.43 -43.60
N THR A 441 21.16 -14.53 -43.66
CA THR A 441 22.48 -14.60 -44.29
C THR A 441 22.74 -16.05 -44.72
N LEU A 442 23.36 -16.24 -45.88
CA LEU A 442 23.91 -17.53 -46.32
C LEU A 442 25.40 -17.32 -46.59
N ASP A 443 26.26 -18.12 -45.96
CA ASP A 443 27.71 -17.99 -46.16
C ASP A 443 28.09 -18.46 -47.58
N THR A 444 28.59 -17.54 -48.39
CA THR A 444 29.00 -17.77 -49.78
C THR A 444 30.18 -18.74 -49.89
N ASN A 445 30.96 -18.95 -48.82
CA ASN A 445 32.04 -19.94 -48.77
C ASN A 445 31.59 -21.38 -49.06
N ARG A 446 30.28 -21.67 -48.98
CA ARG A 446 29.70 -23.01 -49.26
C ARG A 446 28.85 -23.08 -50.53
N LEU A 447 28.88 -22.04 -51.38
CA LEU A 447 28.02 -21.94 -52.58
C LEU A 447 28.84 -21.89 -53.89
N ASN A 448 29.03 -23.04 -54.54
CA ASN A 448 29.73 -23.13 -55.83
C ASN A 448 28.73 -23.01 -57.01
N VAL A 449 28.68 -21.83 -57.65
CA VAL A 449 27.67 -21.51 -58.69
C VAL A 449 28.33 -21.45 -60.08
N GLY A 450 28.09 -22.46 -60.92
CA GLY A 450 28.76 -22.58 -62.24
C GLY A 450 28.31 -21.55 -63.28
N GLN A 451 27.04 -21.13 -63.26
CA GLN A 451 26.49 -19.98 -63.98
C GLN A 451 25.31 -19.41 -63.20
N LEU A 452 25.12 -18.09 -63.28
CA LEU A 452 23.96 -17.38 -62.72
C LEU A 452 23.24 -16.63 -63.85
N SER A 453 22.27 -17.28 -64.48
CA SER A 453 21.67 -16.85 -65.76
C SER A 453 20.43 -15.96 -65.65
N ALA A 454 19.93 -15.70 -64.44
CA ALA A 454 18.82 -14.79 -64.17
C ALA A 454 19.12 -13.95 -62.92
N LEU A 455 19.26 -12.63 -63.10
CA LEU A 455 19.81 -11.74 -62.07
C LEU A 455 18.70 -10.92 -61.38
N SER A 456 18.13 -11.46 -60.30
CA SER A 456 17.11 -10.77 -59.51
C SER A 456 17.70 -9.73 -58.54
N ALA A 457 18.07 -8.57 -59.09
CA ALA A 457 18.23 -7.27 -58.43
C ALA A 457 19.27 -7.07 -57.30
N ASN A 458 19.79 -8.10 -56.62
CA ASN A 458 20.80 -7.87 -55.56
C ASN A 458 21.80 -9.04 -55.41
N LEU A 459 23.08 -8.75 -55.56
CA LEU A 459 24.21 -9.69 -55.41
C LEU A 459 24.95 -9.55 -54.06
N GLY A 460 24.70 -8.49 -53.29
CA GLY A 460 25.62 -8.08 -52.23
C GLY A 460 27.01 -7.69 -52.78
N ASN A 461 28.07 -7.95 -52.01
CA ASN A 461 29.44 -7.58 -52.40
C ASN A 461 30.02 -8.53 -53.44
N VAL A 462 30.27 -8.04 -54.66
CA VAL A 462 30.96 -8.76 -55.74
C VAL A 462 32.47 -8.49 -55.67
N THR A 463 33.22 -9.37 -55.02
CA THR A 463 34.63 -9.11 -54.64
C THR A 463 35.67 -9.44 -55.73
N THR A 464 35.28 -9.59 -57.01
CA THR A 464 36.20 -10.04 -58.08
C THR A 464 36.10 -9.26 -59.40
N GLY A 465 37.22 -8.64 -59.81
CA GLY A 465 37.73 -8.88 -61.17
C GLY A 465 37.21 -8.04 -62.35
N SER A 466 36.63 -6.85 -62.12
CA SER A 466 36.12 -5.92 -63.15
C SER A 466 34.82 -6.34 -63.86
N LEU A 467 33.78 -5.52 -63.67
CA LEU A 467 32.62 -5.45 -64.56
C LEU A 467 33.01 -4.67 -65.84
N LYS A 468 32.52 -5.07 -67.01
CA LYS A 468 32.72 -4.38 -68.30
C LYS A 468 31.49 -4.51 -69.19
N GLY A 469 31.14 -3.44 -69.92
CA GLY A 469 30.19 -3.50 -71.04
C GLY A 469 28.71 -3.41 -70.68
N VAL A 470 28.34 -2.71 -69.61
CA VAL A 470 26.93 -2.46 -69.22
C VAL A 470 26.76 -1.05 -68.65
N ASP A 471 25.61 -0.42 -68.91
CA ASP A 471 25.14 0.74 -68.16
C ASP A 471 24.81 0.30 -66.73
N ILE A 472 25.58 0.79 -65.75
CA ILE A 472 25.40 0.44 -64.33
C ILE A 472 24.32 1.35 -63.74
N ILE A 473 23.05 0.99 -63.95
CA ILE A 473 21.91 1.62 -63.29
C ILE A 473 21.86 1.11 -61.85
N ALA A 474 22.52 1.83 -60.93
CA ALA A 474 22.55 1.50 -59.51
C ALA A 474 22.51 2.77 -58.66
N ASN A 475 21.61 2.80 -57.66
CA ASN A 475 21.47 3.93 -56.73
C ASN A 475 22.74 4.15 -55.87
N SER A 476 23.64 3.16 -55.80
CA SER A 476 24.90 3.20 -55.06
C SER A 476 25.98 2.39 -55.76
N PHE A 477 27.18 2.96 -55.83
CA PHE A 477 28.39 2.35 -56.34
C PHE A 477 29.53 2.59 -55.33
N SER A 478 29.84 1.59 -54.51
CA SER A 478 30.84 1.68 -53.45
C SER A 478 32.17 1.04 -53.86
N THR A 479 33.27 1.75 -53.61
CA THR A 479 34.65 1.28 -53.80
C THR A 479 35.42 1.38 -52.48
N PRO A 480 36.57 0.69 -52.32
CA PRO A 480 37.43 0.84 -51.15
C PRO A 480 37.88 2.28 -50.85
N ASN A 481 37.78 3.19 -51.83
CA ASN A 481 38.21 4.58 -51.74
C ASN A 481 37.02 5.58 -51.66
N GLY A 482 35.79 5.10 -51.55
CA GLY A 482 34.59 5.93 -51.43
C GLY A 482 33.38 5.42 -52.23
N SER A 483 32.20 5.95 -51.89
CA SER A 483 30.92 5.63 -52.54
C SER A 483 30.40 6.80 -53.37
N PHE A 484 29.76 6.46 -54.49
CA PHE A 484 28.96 7.35 -55.33
C PHE A 484 27.50 6.90 -55.22
N THR A 485 26.57 7.79 -54.90
CA THR A 485 25.14 7.49 -54.82
C THR A 485 24.35 8.54 -55.56
N THR A 486 23.35 8.15 -56.35
CA THR A 486 22.38 9.10 -56.93
C THR A 486 21.19 9.27 -56.00
N ASP A 487 20.78 10.52 -55.75
CA ASP A 487 19.52 10.80 -55.06
C ASP A 487 18.31 10.45 -55.95
N ALA A 488 17.09 10.64 -55.42
CA ALA A 488 15.85 10.37 -56.15
C ALA A 488 15.61 11.31 -57.36
N ASN A 489 16.39 12.39 -57.49
CA ASN A 489 16.32 13.36 -58.58
C ASN A 489 17.44 13.16 -59.63
N GLY A 490 18.36 12.22 -59.40
CA GLY A 490 19.50 11.93 -60.27
C GLY A 490 20.78 12.74 -59.97
N ALA A 491 20.83 13.50 -58.87
CA ALA A 491 22.02 14.22 -58.46
C ALA A 491 23.07 13.27 -57.85
N VAL A 492 24.33 13.42 -58.26
CA VAL A 492 25.44 12.55 -57.81
C VAL A 492 26.02 13.04 -56.49
N VAL A 493 25.75 12.30 -55.42
CA VAL A 493 26.35 12.48 -54.10
C VAL A 493 27.57 11.58 -53.98
N ALA A 494 28.76 12.16 -53.78
CA ALA A 494 30.00 11.38 -53.63
C ALA A 494 31.01 12.14 -52.75
N SER A 495 31.67 11.43 -51.82
CA SER A 495 32.57 12.05 -50.84
C SER A 495 33.87 12.63 -51.42
N ASN A 496 34.26 12.22 -52.64
CA ASN A 496 35.47 12.67 -53.34
C ASN A 496 35.25 12.64 -54.88
N LEU A 497 34.37 13.51 -55.40
CA LEU A 497 34.11 13.59 -56.84
C LEU A 497 35.25 14.30 -57.59
N THR A 498 36.03 13.55 -58.37
CA THR A 498 37.11 14.12 -59.22
C THR A 498 36.64 14.34 -60.66
N ILE A 499 36.11 15.53 -60.97
CA ILE A 499 35.69 15.89 -62.33
C ILE A 499 36.92 16.24 -63.19
N ARG A 500 37.34 15.32 -64.05
CA ARG A 500 38.47 15.52 -64.99
C ARG A 500 38.04 16.23 -66.28
N GLY A 501 37.67 17.50 -66.17
CA GLY A 501 37.55 18.39 -67.34
C GLY A 501 38.93 18.71 -67.93
N VAL A 502 39.00 18.98 -69.24
CA VAL A 502 40.25 19.37 -69.91
C VAL A 502 40.43 20.88 -69.78
N THR A 503 41.34 21.32 -68.90
CA THR A 503 41.57 22.75 -68.62
C THR A 503 42.31 23.43 -69.77
N ASN A 504 41.81 24.61 -70.19
CA ASN A 504 42.55 25.50 -71.08
C ASN A 504 43.69 26.19 -70.30
N LEU A 505 44.90 26.14 -70.85
CA LEU A 505 46.11 26.72 -70.26
C LEU A 505 46.43 28.13 -70.84
N VAL A 506 45.69 28.57 -71.87
CA VAL A 506 45.67 29.97 -72.29
C VAL A 506 44.54 30.66 -71.54
N TYR A 507 44.87 31.75 -70.83
CA TYR A 507 43.87 32.57 -70.15
C TYR A 507 43.13 33.46 -71.17
N ASN A 508 41.87 33.10 -71.45
CA ASN A 508 41.01 33.64 -72.49
C ASN A 508 39.79 34.40 -71.96
N ALA A 509 39.39 34.20 -70.70
CA ALA A 509 38.25 34.90 -70.09
C ALA A 509 38.31 36.43 -70.24
N ALA A 510 39.51 37.01 -70.38
CA ALA A 510 39.72 38.45 -70.55
C ALA A 510 39.83 38.94 -72.02
N LEU A 511 39.73 38.07 -73.03
CA LEU A 511 39.52 38.50 -74.41
C LEU A 511 38.16 39.19 -74.59
N LEU A 512 37.18 38.91 -73.71
CA LEU A 512 35.81 39.44 -73.78
C LEU A 512 35.64 40.92 -73.37
N GLY A 513 36.70 41.60 -72.89
CA GLY A 513 36.54 42.83 -72.08
C GLY A 513 37.50 43.99 -72.36
N ASN A 514 38.09 44.11 -73.57
CA ASN A 514 39.08 45.14 -73.87
C ASN A 514 38.89 45.79 -75.25
N SER A 515 39.67 46.84 -75.55
CA SER A 515 39.78 47.45 -76.89
C SER A 515 41.11 48.21 -77.06
N GLY A 516 41.67 48.21 -78.27
CA GLY A 516 42.80 49.06 -78.63
C GLY A 516 43.86 48.44 -79.54
N THR A 517 44.81 49.29 -79.94
CA THR A 517 45.93 48.98 -80.85
C THR A 517 47.27 49.18 -80.12
N TYR A 518 48.30 48.45 -80.53
CA TYR A 518 49.68 48.65 -80.04
C TYR A 518 50.12 50.13 -80.18
N PRO A 519 50.88 50.73 -79.23
CA PRO A 519 51.61 50.11 -78.12
C PRO A 519 50.86 49.90 -76.80
N ASN A 520 49.70 50.53 -76.59
CA ASN A 520 49.15 50.71 -75.24
C ASN A 520 48.14 49.64 -74.77
N THR A 521 47.96 48.54 -75.51
CA THR A 521 46.95 47.51 -75.20
C THR A 521 47.48 46.44 -74.23
N LYS A 522 47.02 46.46 -72.97
CA LYS A 522 47.21 45.34 -72.02
C LYS A 522 46.07 44.32 -72.16
N VAL A 523 46.16 43.39 -73.11
CA VAL A 523 45.22 42.26 -73.18
C VAL A 523 45.54 41.29 -72.02
N PRO A 524 44.66 41.08 -71.02
CA PRO A 524 45.04 40.28 -69.87
C PRO A 524 45.20 38.81 -70.26
N GLY A 525 46.39 38.26 -70.06
CA GLY A 525 46.75 36.93 -70.55
C GLY A 525 47.49 36.90 -71.89
N TRP A 526 47.73 38.05 -72.54
CA TRP A 526 48.40 38.14 -73.84
C TRP A 526 49.33 39.35 -73.96
N ASN A 527 50.54 39.12 -74.47
CA ASN A 527 51.50 40.15 -74.87
C ASN A 527 51.34 40.42 -76.38
N LEU A 528 50.99 41.65 -76.75
CA LEU A 528 51.00 42.11 -78.14
C LEU A 528 52.30 42.86 -78.46
N PHE A 529 52.85 42.64 -79.64
CA PHE A 529 54.08 43.28 -80.12
C PHE A 529 53.78 44.26 -81.28
N THR A 530 54.80 44.93 -81.79
CA THR A 530 54.75 46.17 -82.61
C THR A 530 53.88 46.17 -83.88
N LYS A 531 53.34 45.02 -84.31
CA LYS A 531 52.43 44.89 -85.47
C LYS A 531 51.15 44.09 -85.18
N GLY A 532 50.88 43.81 -83.90
CA GLY A 532 49.67 43.12 -83.44
C GLY A 532 48.60 44.08 -82.93
N TYR A 533 47.34 43.70 -83.09
CA TYR A 533 46.18 44.42 -82.57
C TYR A 533 45.11 43.45 -82.08
N TYR A 534 44.08 43.97 -81.41
CA TYR A 534 42.93 43.21 -80.92
C TYR A 534 41.66 43.62 -81.69
N SER A 535 40.78 42.65 -82.01
CA SER A 535 39.51 42.87 -82.70
C SER A 535 38.36 42.21 -81.94
N ASN A 536 37.40 43.02 -81.48
CA ASN A 536 36.08 42.58 -81.06
C ASN A 536 35.02 42.70 -82.17
N ALA A 537 35.42 43.08 -83.40
CA ALA A 537 34.54 43.10 -84.57
C ALA A 537 34.50 41.74 -85.28
N THR A 538 35.58 40.96 -85.18
CA THR A 538 35.70 39.61 -85.72
C THR A 538 35.81 38.64 -84.54
N LEU A 539 34.89 37.67 -84.44
CA LEU A 539 34.85 36.68 -83.36
C LEU A 539 34.73 35.26 -83.93
N HIS A 540 35.18 34.27 -83.14
CA HIS A 540 34.86 32.86 -83.31
C HIS A 540 34.45 32.28 -81.94
N ASP A 541 33.49 31.35 -81.88
CA ASP A 541 32.94 30.78 -80.63
C ASP A 541 32.55 31.81 -79.52
N GLY A 542 32.23 33.06 -79.91
CA GLY A 542 31.98 34.18 -79.00
C GLY A 542 33.23 34.89 -78.46
N VAL A 543 34.43 34.46 -78.85
CA VAL A 543 35.74 34.98 -78.43
C VAL A 543 36.25 36.05 -79.40
N PRO A 544 36.63 37.25 -78.92
CA PRO A 544 37.34 38.27 -79.70
C PRO A 544 38.73 37.84 -80.17
N SER A 545 39.14 38.35 -81.33
CA SER A 545 40.34 37.91 -82.05
C SER A 545 41.57 38.77 -81.75
N ILE A 546 42.76 38.19 -81.94
CA ILE A 546 44.04 38.91 -82.03
C ILE A 546 44.49 38.90 -83.49
N GLY A 547 44.79 40.08 -84.04
CA GLY A 547 45.09 40.25 -85.47
C GLY A 547 46.46 40.85 -85.76
N PHE A 548 46.83 40.75 -87.03
CA PHE A 548 47.94 41.43 -87.67
C PHE A 548 47.42 42.13 -88.93
N ASN A 549 47.65 43.43 -89.07
CA ASN A 549 47.33 44.20 -90.28
C ASN A 549 48.48 45.18 -90.54
N SER A 550 49.48 44.74 -91.30
CA SER A 550 50.72 45.48 -91.50
C SER A 550 51.57 44.88 -92.63
N SER A 551 52.73 45.48 -92.91
CA SER A 551 53.79 44.84 -93.68
C SER A 551 54.93 44.40 -92.77
N THR A 552 55.39 43.17 -92.93
CA THR A 552 56.58 42.65 -92.26
C THR A 552 57.88 43.16 -92.89
N GLY A 553 57.85 43.46 -94.19
CA GLY A 553 59.03 43.66 -95.02
C GLY A 553 59.58 42.34 -95.58
N SER A 554 60.41 42.43 -96.62
CA SER A 554 61.03 41.25 -97.25
C SER A 554 61.92 40.49 -96.25
N GLY A 555 61.87 39.15 -96.28
CA GLY A 555 62.76 38.26 -95.53
C GLY A 555 62.71 38.33 -94.00
N THR A 556 61.74 39.04 -93.40
CA THR A 556 61.73 39.33 -91.95
C THR A 556 60.58 38.64 -91.21
N TRP A 557 60.89 37.84 -90.18
CA TRP A 557 59.90 37.26 -89.26
C TRP A 557 59.55 38.24 -88.14
N VAL A 558 58.25 38.37 -87.83
CA VAL A 558 57.73 39.23 -86.77
C VAL A 558 56.74 38.45 -85.91
N THR A 559 57.06 38.26 -84.62
CA THR A 559 56.05 37.93 -83.61
C THR A 559 55.12 39.14 -83.46
N PHE A 560 53.81 38.93 -83.49
CA PHE A 560 52.85 40.01 -83.22
C PHE A 560 51.99 39.75 -81.98
N ALA A 561 51.91 38.50 -81.51
CA ALA A 561 51.29 38.16 -80.24
C ALA A 561 51.91 36.91 -79.59
N GLN A 562 51.84 36.84 -78.26
CA GLN A 562 52.21 35.68 -77.44
C GLN A 562 51.29 35.58 -76.22
N SER A 563 50.81 34.38 -75.88
CA SER A 563 50.06 34.17 -74.63
C SER A 563 50.99 34.31 -73.41
N LYS A 564 50.41 34.64 -72.27
CA LYS A 564 51.13 34.63 -70.98
C LYS A 564 51.75 33.24 -70.77
N LEU A 565 52.98 33.23 -70.27
CA LEU A 565 53.72 32.02 -69.92
C LEU A 565 52.97 31.23 -68.82
N TYR A 566 52.51 30.02 -69.15
CA TYR A 566 51.91 29.10 -68.19
C TYR A 566 53.02 28.25 -67.54
N PRO A 567 53.12 28.19 -66.20
CA PRO A 567 54.19 27.47 -65.52
C PRO A 567 53.97 25.95 -65.57
N LEU A 568 55.02 25.22 -65.94
CA LEU A 568 54.97 23.75 -66.06
C LEU A 568 55.04 23.04 -64.70
N ASN A 569 55.45 23.72 -63.64
CA ASN A 569 55.51 23.19 -62.25
C ASN A 569 56.22 21.83 -62.11
N GLY A 570 57.23 21.56 -62.94
CA GLY A 570 57.99 20.29 -62.96
C GLY A 570 57.37 19.17 -63.79
N LEU A 571 56.27 19.41 -64.51
CA LEU A 571 55.60 18.42 -65.38
C LEU A 571 56.30 18.27 -66.75
N HIS A 572 57.52 17.76 -66.71
CA HIS A 572 58.30 17.42 -67.91
C HIS A 572 57.84 16.09 -68.54
N GLY A 573 58.07 15.91 -69.84
CA GLY A 573 57.79 14.65 -70.52
C GLY A 573 56.31 14.36 -70.82
N GLN A 574 55.40 15.24 -70.41
CA GLN A 574 53.99 15.18 -70.79
C GLN A 574 53.76 15.84 -72.16
N PRO A 575 52.82 15.34 -72.97
CA PRO A 575 52.44 15.99 -74.22
C PRO A 575 51.60 17.25 -73.94
N TYR A 576 51.87 18.28 -74.74
CA TYR A 576 51.05 19.48 -74.85
C TYR A 576 50.52 19.60 -76.27
N SER A 577 49.27 20.00 -76.38
CA SER A 577 48.60 20.26 -77.66
C SER A 577 47.87 21.60 -77.61
N ALA A 578 47.76 22.28 -78.74
CA ALA A 578 47.13 23.59 -78.85
C ALA A 578 46.28 23.68 -80.12
N SER A 579 45.27 24.54 -80.11
CA SER A 579 44.47 24.86 -81.29
C SER A 579 44.12 26.34 -81.35
N VAL A 580 43.77 26.83 -82.53
CA VAL A 580 43.30 28.19 -82.77
C VAL A 580 42.45 28.23 -84.05
N TRP A 581 41.47 29.13 -84.11
CA TRP A 581 40.78 29.46 -85.35
C TRP A 581 41.47 30.64 -86.04
N PHE A 582 41.71 30.55 -87.34
CA PHE A 582 42.43 31.54 -88.14
C PHE A 582 41.60 32.04 -89.32
N ILE A 583 41.67 33.33 -89.64
CA ILE A 583 41.07 33.95 -90.83
C ILE A 583 42.06 34.92 -91.48
N ASP A 584 42.02 35.06 -92.80
CA ASP A 584 42.83 35.98 -93.60
C ASP A 584 41.88 36.80 -94.47
N ASP A 585 41.92 38.12 -94.32
CA ASP A 585 40.99 39.07 -94.96
C ASP A 585 41.57 39.65 -96.28
N GLY A 586 42.80 39.27 -96.67
CA GLY A 586 43.44 39.69 -97.91
C GLY A 586 44.91 40.01 -97.72
N SER A 587 45.78 39.03 -97.99
CA SER A 587 47.23 39.11 -97.79
C SER A 587 48.01 38.80 -99.06
N GLU A 588 49.19 39.41 -99.23
CA GLU A 588 50.08 39.12 -100.37
C GLU A 588 50.43 37.62 -100.41
N ALA A 589 50.47 36.99 -101.59
CA ALA A 589 50.78 35.56 -101.71
C ALA A 589 52.20 35.16 -101.21
N ALA A 590 53.09 36.16 -101.04
CA ALA A 590 54.43 36.00 -100.48
C ALA A 590 54.44 36.03 -98.94
N MET A 591 53.41 36.62 -98.32
CA MET A 591 53.19 36.68 -96.88
C MET A 591 53.05 35.27 -96.31
N LYS A 592 53.47 35.06 -95.07
CA LYS A 592 53.21 33.83 -94.32
C LYS A 592 52.79 34.13 -92.89
N TYR A 593 51.91 33.28 -92.37
CA TYR A 593 51.49 33.26 -90.99
C TYR A 593 51.91 31.95 -90.34
N GLN A 594 52.23 31.99 -89.04
CA GLN A 594 52.53 30.80 -88.26
C GLN A 594 51.87 30.87 -86.87
N PHE A 595 51.18 29.79 -86.51
CA PHE A 595 50.77 29.47 -85.14
C PHE A 595 51.81 28.54 -84.52
N THR A 596 52.29 28.86 -83.32
CA THR A 596 53.39 28.13 -82.66
C THR A 596 53.03 27.81 -81.22
N LEU A 597 53.20 26.54 -80.82
CA LEU A 597 53.28 26.10 -79.42
C LEU A 597 54.77 26.12 -79.04
N ALA A 598 55.13 26.87 -78.01
CA ALA A 598 56.52 27.11 -77.60
C ALA A 598 56.73 26.87 -76.10
N PHE A 599 57.91 26.34 -75.77
CA PHE A 599 58.42 26.19 -74.42
C PHE A 599 59.55 27.21 -74.16
N PHE A 600 59.64 27.65 -72.91
CA PHE A 600 60.51 28.76 -72.50
C PHE A 600 61.32 28.40 -71.24
N ASP A 601 62.52 28.98 -71.14
CA ASP A 601 63.39 28.87 -69.96
C ASP A 601 62.86 29.69 -68.76
N ALA A 602 63.56 29.63 -67.63
CA ALA A 602 63.23 30.40 -66.42
C ALA A 602 63.21 31.93 -66.63
N ASN A 603 63.91 32.43 -67.66
CA ASN A 603 64.04 33.85 -67.98
C ASN A 603 62.99 34.32 -69.01
N GLY A 604 62.19 33.41 -69.57
CA GLY A 604 61.22 33.70 -70.63
C GLY A 604 61.80 33.67 -72.05
N ASN A 605 63.00 33.14 -72.26
CA ASN A 605 63.56 32.89 -73.60
C ASN A 605 62.97 31.62 -74.21
N ARG A 606 62.61 31.63 -75.50
CA ARG A 606 62.12 30.43 -76.20
C ARG A 606 63.24 29.41 -76.40
N LEU A 607 62.99 28.15 -76.04
CA LEU A 607 63.95 27.05 -76.21
C LEU A 607 64.12 26.66 -77.68
N ALA A 608 65.37 26.55 -78.15
CA ALA A 608 65.69 26.31 -79.55
C ALA A 608 65.18 24.96 -80.10
N SER A 609 65.10 23.93 -79.25
CA SER A 609 64.54 22.60 -79.55
C SER A 609 63.13 22.38 -78.97
N GLY A 610 62.52 23.43 -78.41
CA GLY A 610 61.29 23.36 -77.63
C GLY A 610 60.13 24.14 -78.25
N TYR A 611 59.88 24.00 -79.54
CA TYR A 611 58.67 24.54 -80.17
C TYR A 611 58.24 23.73 -81.39
N ALA A 612 56.95 23.79 -81.70
CA ALA A 612 56.38 23.33 -82.96
C ALA A 612 55.44 24.41 -83.48
N GLY A 613 55.47 24.68 -84.79
CA GLY A 613 54.65 25.72 -85.37
C GLY A 613 54.22 25.43 -86.80
N ASN A 614 52.92 25.50 -87.05
CA ASN A 614 52.33 25.29 -88.36
C ASN A 614 52.32 26.62 -89.13
N THR A 615 52.93 26.60 -90.32
CA THR A 615 53.10 27.78 -91.19
C THR A 615 52.31 27.61 -92.48
N TRP A 616 51.63 28.67 -92.92
CA TRP A 616 50.93 28.74 -94.20
C TRP A 616 51.15 30.09 -94.88
N ASN A 617 50.95 30.16 -96.20
CA ASN A 617 51.02 31.40 -96.94
C ASN A 617 49.75 32.25 -96.69
N GLY A 618 49.86 33.57 -96.85
CA GLY A 618 48.72 34.49 -96.88
C GLY A 618 47.89 34.31 -98.15
N ASN A 619 46.61 34.69 -98.08
CA ASN A 619 45.64 34.51 -99.16
C ASN A 619 45.27 35.86 -99.82
N PRO A 620 45.55 36.07 -101.11
CA PRO A 620 45.17 37.31 -101.82
C PRO A 620 43.66 37.57 -101.91
N THR A 621 42.84 36.58 -101.58
CA THR A 621 41.39 36.70 -101.43
C THR A 621 40.98 36.37 -100.00
N ALA A 622 40.09 37.17 -99.41
CA ALA A 622 39.54 36.89 -98.08
C ALA A 622 38.95 35.47 -98.01
N GLN A 623 39.24 34.75 -96.92
CA GLN A 623 38.82 33.35 -96.73
C GLN A 623 37.94 33.19 -95.49
N GLY A 624 37.26 32.04 -95.38
CA GLY A 624 36.54 31.69 -94.16
C GLY A 624 37.47 31.26 -93.02
N TRP A 625 36.92 31.17 -91.81
CA TRP A 625 37.62 30.64 -90.63
C TRP A 625 38.13 29.21 -90.88
N ALA A 626 39.41 28.99 -90.58
CA ALA A 626 40.11 27.72 -90.70
C ALA A 626 40.71 27.31 -89.34
N TYR A 627 40.34 26.13 -88.85
CA TYR A 627 40.89 25.57 -87.62
C TYR A 627 42.35 25.12 -87.83
N LYS A 628 43.21 25.37 -86.83
CA LYS A 628 44.63 25.03 -86.85
C LYS A 628 44.99 24.35 -85.53
N THR A 629 45.49 23.12 -85.60
CA THR A 629 45.95 22.36 -84.43
C THR A 629 47.47 22.23 -84.40
N ILE A 630 48.01 21.91 -83.22
CA ILE A 630 49.38 21.48 -82.97
C ILE A 630 49.26 20.40 -81.90
N ASP A 631 49.61 19.15 -82.23
CA ASP A 631 49.29 17.98 -81.41
C ASP A 631 50.54 17.26 -80.90
N ASN A 632 50.48 16.70 -79.69
CA ASN A 632 51.46 15.80 -79.10
C ASN A 632 52.90 16.34 -78.90
N ILE A 633 53.07 17.62 -78.55
CA ILE A 633 54.39 18.23 -78.35
C ILE A 633 54.88 18.00 -76.92
N ILE A 634 55.88 17.14 -76.75
CA ILE A 634 56.46 16.81 -75.43
C ILE A 634 57.24 18.01 -74.85
N SER A 635 57.02 18.34 -73.57
CA SER A 635 57.79 19.39 -72.88
C SER A 635 59.25 18.98 -72.65
N PRO A 636 60.24 19.79 -73.10
CA PRO A 636 61.65 19.57 -72.78
C PRO A 636 61.94 19.56 -71.27
N SER A 637 62.96 18.83 -70.84
CA SER A 637 63.42 18.80 -69.44
C SER A 637 63.93 20.15 -68.92
N THR A 638 64.30 21.08 -69.82
CA THR A 638 64.73 22.44 -69.49
C THR A 638 63.61 23.49 -69.59
N ALA A 639 62.39 23.09 -69.95
CA ALA A 639 61.24 24.00 -70.05
C ALA A 639 60.68 24.33 -68.67
N VAL A 640 60.54 25.62 -68.36
CA VAL A 640 59.88 26.12 -67.15
C VAL A 640 58.46 26.58 -67.45
N TYR A 641 58.22 27.09 -68.67
CA TYR A 641 56.91 27.55 -69.11
C TYR A 641 56.53 27.02 -70.50
N VAL A 642 55.23 27.03 -70.78
CA VAL A 642 54.64 26.84 -72.10
C VAL A 642 53.73 28.02 -72.45
N ALA A 643 53.69 28.40 -73.73
CA ALA A 643 52.78 29.40 -74.28
C ALA A 643 52.59 29.19 -75.77
N ILE A 644 51.61 29.90 -76.36
CA ILE A 644 51.44 29.98 -77.80
C ILE A 644 51.88 31.36 -78.34
N GLN A 645 52.30 31.40 -79.61
CA GLN A 645 52.74 32.61 -80.30
C GLN A 645 52.11 32.69 -81.69
N TYR A 646 51.83 33.91 -82.15
CA TYR A 646 51.43 34.20 -83.54
C TYR A 646 52.51 35.04 -84.23
N TRP A 647 52.87 34.60 -85.44
CA TRP A 647 53.99 35.11 -86.23
C TRP A 647 53.56 35.44 -87.66
N ALA A 648 54.25 36.41 -88.25
CA ALA A 648 54.06 36.92 -89.62
C ALA A 648 55.41 37.01 -90.35
N TYR A 649 55.45 36.88 -91.69
CA TYR A 649 56.69 36.87 -92.48
C TYR A 649 56.54 37.30 -93.95
N ASN A 650 57.51 38.06 -94.45
CA ASN A 650 57.80 38.27 -95.88
C ASN A 650 56.62 38.81 -96.74
N GLY A 651 55.98 39.87 -96.28
CA GLY A 651 54.96 40.57 -97.07
C GLY A 651 54.04 41.46 -96.24
N THR A 652 53.04 42.01 -96.92
CA THR A 652 51.90 42.73 -96.35
C THR A 652 50.69 41.80 -96.24
N GLY A 653 49.97 41.89 -95.13
CA GLY A 653 48.78 41.06 -94.93
C GLY A 653 47.91 41.48 -93.76
N HIS A 654 46.67 41.00 -93.80
CA HIS A 654 45.61 41.27 -92.82
C HIS A 654 44.94 39.95 -92.41
N ALA A 655 45.16 39.51 -91.18
CA ALA A 655 44.67 38.22 -90.69
C ALA A 655 44.44 38.22 -89.17
N LEU A 656 43.55 37.34 -88.69
CA LEU A 656 43.13 37.26 -87.28
C LEU A 656 43.10 35.82 -86.74
N PHE A 657 43.27 35.70 -85.43
CA PHE A 657 43.34 34.45 -84.67
C PHE A 657 42.39 34.52 -83.46
N SER A 658 41.53 33.52 -83.25
CA SER A 658 40.59 33.48 -82.12
C SER A 658 40.39 32.07 -81.53
N SER A 659 39.66 32.00 -80.42
CA SER A 659 39.36 30.79 -79.65
C SER A 659 40.57 29.88 -79.38
N PRO A 660 41.71 30.40 -78.87
CA PRO A 660 42.89 29.59 -78.68
C PRO A 660 42.73 28.61 -77.51
N MET A 661 43.11 27.37 -77.73
CA MET A 661 43.21 26.32 -76.72
C MET A 661 44.68 25.95 -76.52
N LEU A 662 45.10 25.73 -75.28
CA LEU A 662 46.34 25.01 -74.93
C LEU A 662 46.01 23.99 -73.86
N THR A 663 46.54 22.79 -73.98
CA THR A 663 46.13 21.62 -73.18
C THR A 663 47.32 20.71 -72.90
N GLN A 664 47.34 20.08 -71.73
CA GLN A 664 48.33 19.04 -71.38
C GLN A 664 47.80 17.66 -71.81
N THR A 665 47.61 17.48 -73.11
CA THR A 665 47.04 16.28 -73.75
C THR A 665 47.81 15.93 -75.02
N ALA A 666 47.71 14.67 -75.45
CA ALA A 666 48.33 14.17 -76.70
C ALA A 666 47.61 14.62 -77.97
N GLN A 667 46.38 15.13 -77.86
CA GLN A 667 45.61 15.74 -78.94
C GLN A 667 45.00 17.04 -78.44
N SER A 668 44.93 18.04 -79.31
CA SER A 668 44.23 19.29 -79.06
C SER A 668 42.72 19.08 -79.06
N THR A 669 42.02 19.89 -78.26
CA THR A 669 40.56 19.87 -78.18
C THR A 669 39.99 21.12 -78.84
N GLY A 670 38.69 21.09 -79.19
CA GLY A 670 37.93 22.31 -79.44
C GLY A 670 38.01 23.26 -78.23
N TYR A 671 37.79 24.54 -78.49
CA TYR A 671 37.85 25.59 -77.47
C TYR A 671 36.92 25.29 -76.28
N GLN A 672 37.44 25.48 -75.07
CA GLN A 672 36.68 25.50 -73.83
C GLN A 672 36.97 26.82 -73.11
N PRO A 673 35.94 27.54 -72.63
CA PRO A 673 36.13 28.78 -71.86
C PRO A 673 36.64 28.50 -70.45
N ASP A 674 37.36 29.46 -69.87
CA ASP A 674 37.94 29.35 -68.50
C ASP A 674 36.89 29.47 -67.36
N THR A 675 35.61 29.20 -67.64
CA THR A 675 34.56 29.05 -66.63
C THR A 675 34.79 27.76 -65.87
N GLY A 676 35.76 27.78 -64.95
CA GLY A 676 36.18 26.61 -64.18
C GLY A 676 35.04 25.99 -63.37
N ASN A 677 35.19 24.70 -63.04
CA ASN A 677 34.20 23.89 -62.33
C ASN A 677 33.93 24.41 -60.89
N VAL A 678 33.13 25.46 -60.76
CA VAL A 678 32.56 25.90 -59.48
C VAL A 678 31.31 25.08 -59.21
N VAL A 679 31.46 24.00 -58.44
CA VAL A 679 30.32 23.28 -57.86
C VAL A 679 29.74 24.17 -56.75
N SER A 680 28.82 25.05 -57.14
CA SER A 680 28.07 25.89 -56.21
C SER A 680 27.11 25.01 -55.40
N ALA A 681 27.53 24.63 -54.18
CA ALA A 681 26.68 23.92 -53.24
C ALA A 681 25.55 24.84 -52.73
N GLY A 682 24.41 24.81 -53.42
CA GLY A 682 23.12 25.25 -52.86
C GLY A 682 22.70 24.35 -51.70
N GLU A 683 21.66 24.78 -50.97
CA GLU A 683 21.11 24.22 -49.73
C GLU A 683 21.48 22.75 -49.41
N ILE A 684 22.15 22.55 -48.28
CA ILE A 684 22.41 21.22 -47.73
C ILE A 684 21.10 20.70 -47.12
N ASP A 685 20.54 19.63 -47.71
CA ASP A 685 19.41 18.90 -47.15
C ASP A 685 19.74 18.37 -45.73
N GLY A 686 18.82 18.63 -44.79
CA GLY A 686 18.92 18.16 -43.41
C GLY A 686 18.99 16.63 -43.27
N SER A 687 18.60 15.85 -44.29
CA SER A 687 18.81 14.40 -44.32
C SER A 687 20.28 13.97 -44.25
N VAL A 688 21.21 14.86 -44.63
CA VAL A 688 22.67 14.62 -44.66
C VAL A 688 23.34 14.96 -43.32
N ILE A 689 22.59 15.48 -42.34
CA ILE A 689 23.06 15.72 -40.97
C ILE A 689 23.04 14.40 -40.18
N ASN A 690 24.14 13.64 -40.28
CA ASN A 690 24.42 12.51 -39.40
C ASN A 690 25.55 12.85 -38.41
N GLY A 691 25.82 11.96 -37.46
CA GLY A 691 26.76 12.21 -36.35
C GLY A 691 28.21 12.50 -36.75
N SER A 692 28.62 12.23 -37.99
CA SER A 692 29.94 12.64 -38.52
C SER A 692 29.96 14.09 -39.02
N THR A 693 28.83 14.62 -39.49
CA THR A 693 28.74 15.95 -40.13
C THR A 693 28.81 17.10 -39.12
N ILE A 694 28.46 16.85 -37.85
CA ILE A 694 28.52 17.83 -36.74
C ILE A 694 29.32 17.26 -35.55
N ASN A 695 30.39 16.50 -35.83
CA ASN A 695 31.25 15.96 -34.77
C ASN A 695 32.22 17.04 -34.27
N GLY A 696 31.80 17.81 -33.26
CA GLY A 696 32.62 18.82 -32.57
C GLY A 696 32.17 20.28 -32.70
N THR A 697 31.02 20.56 -33.33
CA THR A 697 30.49 21.93 -33.49
C THR A 697 29.09 22.09 -32.90
N THR A 698 28.73 23.32 -32.52
CA THR A 698 27.39 23.66 -32.02
C THR A 698 26.43 23.83 -33.19
N PHE A 699 25.35 23.06 -33.22
CA PHE A 699 24.26 23.23 -34.18
C PHE A 699 23.25 24.25 -33.65
N ASN A 700 22.89 25.23 -34.48
CA ASN A 700 21.87 26.24 -34.20
C ASN A 700 20.80 26.17 -35.29
N ALA A 701 19.53 26.13 -34.91
CA ALA A 701 18.39 26.04 -35.82
C ALA A 701 17.50 27.28 -35.74
N GLY A 702 17.17 27.83 -36.91
CA GLY A 702 16.52 29.14 -37.07
C GLY A 702 17.51 30.30 -37.01
N ASP A 703 17.03 31.51 -37.28
CA ASP A 703 17.78 32.76 -37.06
C ASP A 703 17.93 33.07 -35.56
N ILE A 704 18.84 33.98 -35.20
CA ILE A 704 18.94 34.53 -33.84
C ILE A 704 17.59 35.15 -33.44
N ILE A 705 17.10 34.86 -32.23
CA ILE A 705 15.79 35.35 -31.77
C ILE A 705 15.86 36.88 -31.68
N ASN A 706 15.21 37.57 -32.62
CA ASN A 706 15.24 39.02 -32.75
C ASN A 706 14.35 39.70 -31.69
N ASN A 707 14.88 39.79 -30.46
CA ASN A 707 14.25 40.42 -29.32
C ASN A 707 15.28 41.24 -28.53
N THR A 708 14.92 42.44 -28.08
CA THR A 708 15.84 43.33 -27.34
C THR A 708 16.27 42.79 -25.96
N ASN A 709 15.51 41.85 -25.38
CA ASN A 709 15.90 41.14 -24.17
C ASN A 709 16.86 39.95 -24.46
N ASN A 710 17.06 39.52 -25.71
CA ASN A 710 17.96 38.41 -26.07
C ASN A 710 19.44 38.88 -26.17
N THR A 711 19.99 39.43 -25.10
CA THR A 711 21.34 40.02 -25.10
C THR A 711 22.48 39.02 -25.30
N ALA A 712 22.17 37.71 -25.28
CA ALA A 712 23.12 36.62 -25.51
C ALA A 712 23.05 36.02 -26.93
N ASN A 713 22.23 36.58 -27.83
CA ASN A 713 22.04 36.10 -29.21
C ASN A 713 21.65 34.61 -29.29
N TYR A 714 20.79 34.14 -28.38
CA TYR A 714 20.27 32.78 -28.43
C TYR A 714 19.46 32.51 -29.70
N TYR A 715 19.57 31.28 -30.18
CA TYR A 715 18.79 30.72 -31.28
C TYR A 715 17.56 29.97 -30.73
N PRO A 716 16.46 29.81 -31.50
CA PRO A 716 15.26 29.06 -31.12
C PRO A 716 15.56 27.64 -30.63
N MET A 717 16.55 26.99 -31.23
CA MET A 717 17.09 25.72 -30.77
C MET A 717 18.60 25.64 -31.00
N THR A 718 19.32 25.11 -30.01
CA THR A 718 20.76 24.84 -30.04
C THR A 718 21.03 23.43 -29.55
N ILE A 719 21.86 22.65 -30.27
CA ILE A 719 22.45 21.38 -29.81
C ILE A 719 23.96 21.60 -29.66
N THR A 720 24.51 21.28 -28.49
CA THR A 720 25.96 21.36 -28.24
C THR A 720 26.65 19.98 -28.37
N PRO A 721 27.98 19.93 -28.61
CA PRO A 721 28.71 18.66 -28.85
C PRO A 721 28.68 17.63 -27.71
N ASP A 722 28.27 18.04 -26.51
CA ASP A 722 28.01 17.20 -25.34
C ASP A 722 26.66 16.44 -25.42
N GLY A 723 25.91 16.60 -26.51
CA GLY A 723 24.58 16.03 -26.71
C GLY A 723 23.47 16.79 -25.98
N ALA A 724 23.78 17.91 -25.30
CA ALA A 724 22.76 18.74 -24.68
C ALA A 724 21.99 19.54 -25.73
N TYR A 725 20.66 19.48 -25.70
CA TYR A 725 19.81 20.34 -26.51
C TYR A 725 19.07 21.37 -25.67
N LYS A 726 18.90 22.57 -26.22
CA LYS A 726 18.30 23.74 -25.59
C LYS A 726 17.33 24.36 -26.59
N SER A 727 16.05 24.47 -26.24
CA SER A 727 15.10 25.32 -26.94
C SER A 727 14.88 26.60 -26.13
N THR A 728 14.93 27.74 -26.80
CA THR A 728 14.95 29.06 -26.16
C THR A 728 13.91 29.98 -26.77
N TYR A 729 13.26 30.79 -25.95
CA TYR A 729 12.24 31.77 -26.37
C TYR A 729 12.39 33.07 -25.59
N PHE A 730 12.19 34.20 -26.27
CA PHE A 730 12.18 35.55 -25.68
C PHE A 730 11.02 36.36 -26.26
N ASP A 731 10.24 37.01 -25.39
CA ASP A 731 9.32 38.08 -25.78
C ASP A 731 9.63 39.38 -24.99
N SER A 732 8.70 40.32 -24.94
CA SER A 732 8.87 41.58 -24.20
C SER A 732 8.70 41.44 -22.67
N ARG A 733 8.24 40.27 -22.19
CA ARG A 733 7.79 40.01 -20.81
C ARG A 733 8.53 38.86 -20.13
N VAL A 734 8.98 37.85 -20.86
CA VAL A 734 9.63 36.63 -20.35
C VAL A 734 10.77 36.16 -21.24
N ALA A 735 11.66 35.38 -20.65
CA ALA A 735 12.52 34.44 -21.37
C ALA A 735 12.30 33.03 -20.80
N LEU A 736 12.20 32.05 -21.70
CA LEU A 736 11.99 30.64 -21.39
C LEU A 736 13.09 29.81 -22.04
N ARG A 737 13.63 28.83 -21.32
CA ARG A 737 14.58 27.85 -21.87
C ARG A 737 14.26 26.45 -21.37
N ALA A 738 13.81 25.59 -22.27
CA ALA A 738 13.74 24.16 -22.03
C ALA A 738 15.05 23.51 -22.48
N SER A 739 15.62 22.62 -21.69
CA SER A 739 16.85 21.92 -22.07
C SER A 739 16.94 20.52 -21.49
N VAL A 740 17.59 19.62 -22.23
CA VAL A 740 17.96 18.29 -21.73
C VAL A 740 19.47 18.18 -21.74
N ARG A 741 20.06 17.91 -20.58
CA ARG A 741 21.51 17.84 -20.37
C ARG A 741 21.82 16.97 -19.15
N SER A 742 22.90 16.19 -19.20
CA SER A 742 23.37 15.35 -18.08
C SER A 742 22.30 14.43 -17.46
N GLY A 743 21.37 13.90 -18.26
CA GLY A 743 20.28 13.04 -17.79
C GLY A 743 19.13 13.77 -17.06
N ALA A 744 19.09 15.10 -17.12
CA ALA A 744 18.04 15.93 -16.54
C ALA A 744 17.30 16.76 -17.61
N ILE A 745 16.00 16.97 -17.41
CA ILE A 745 15.17 17.94 -18.13
C ILE A 745 15.06 19.19 -17.25
N ILE A 746 15.44 20.35 -17.77
CA ILE A 746 15.51 21.62 -17.06
C ILE A 746 14.69 22.66 -17.81
N TYR A 747 13.71 23.25 -17.11
CA TYR A 747 12.90 24.38 -17.57
C TYR A 747 13.28 25.63 -16.78
N ASP A 748 13.99 26.55 -17.41
CA ASP A 748 14.26 27.90 -16.89
C ASP A 748 13.16 28.88 -17.30
N TYR A 749 12.61 29.62 -16.34
CA TYR A 749 11.74 30.78 -16.53
C TYR A 749 12.41 32.02 -15.93
N ARG A 750 12.42 33.14 -16.66
CA ARG A 750 12.88 34.46 -16.18
C ARG A 750 11.89 35.53 -16.61
N SER A 751 11.48 36.41 -15.69
CA SER A 751 10.68 37.59 -16.05
C SER A 751 11.56 38.73 -16.57
N MET A 752 11.09 39.39 -17.63
CA MET A 752 11.66 40.64 -18.15
C MET A 752 10.92 41.89 -17.66
N LEU A 753 9.89 41.71 -16.84
CA LEU A 753 9.23 42.77 -16.06
C LEU A 753 9.53 42.58 -14.55
N PRO A 754 9.73 43.67 -13.79
CA PRO A 754 9.84 43.57 -12.35
C PRO A 754 8.47 43.31 -11.70
N ASP A 755 8.49 42.77 -10.49
CA ASP A 755 7.37 42.70 -9.56
C ASP A 755 7.07 44.08 -8.92
N GLY A 756 6.11 44.11 -8.00
CA GLY A 756 5.76 45.32 -7.24
C GLY A 756 6.88 45.87 -6.33
N ASN A 757 7.98 45.13 -6.16
CA ASN A 757 9.14 45.50 -5.36
C ASN A 757 10.37 45.86 -6.22
N GLY A 758 10.24 45.90 -7.56
CA GLY A 758 11.33 46.20 -8.49
C GLY A 758 12.21 45.01 -8.89
N LYS A 759 11.83 43.79 -8.50
CA LYS A 759 12.64 42.56 -8.63
C LYS A 759 12.11 41.64 -9.74
N TYR A 760 12.99 40.90 -10.41
CA TYR A 760 12.64 40.06 -11.55
C TYR A 760 12.46 38.60 -11.12
N ILE A 761 11.34 37.98 -11.47
CA ILE A 761 11.02 36.60 -11.08
C ILE A 761 12.01 35.61 -11.74
N TYR A 762 12.59 34.75 -10.91
CA TYR A 762 13.42 33.61 -11.27
C TYR A 762 12.67 32.32 -10.91
N SER A 763 12.58 31.37 -11.84
CA SER A 763 12.15 30.00 -11.54
C SER A 763 12.86 28.99 -12.43
N SER A 764 13.25 27.85 -11.86
CA SER A 764 14.00 26.79 -12.53
C SER A 764 13.51 25.43 -12.04
N THR A 765 12.86 24.65 -12.91
CA THR A 765 12.38 23.29 -12.59
C THR A 765 13.29 22.25 -13.23
N THR A 766 13.83 21.34 -12.42
CA THR A 766 14.70 20.23 -12.85
C THR A 766 14.04 18.89 -12.54
N ILE A 767 13.84 18.07 -13.57
CA ILE A 767 13.42 16.67 -13.46
C ILE A 767 14.64 15.80 -13.80
N HIS A 768 15.05 14.92 -12.90
CA HIS A 768 16.31 14.17 -12.99
C HIS A 768 16.20 12.79 -12.35
N GLY A 769 17.21 11.94 -12.53
CA GLY A 769 17.21 10.55 -12.05
C GLY A 769 17.07 10.38 -10.53
N GLN A 770 17.20 11.46 -9.73
CA GLN A 770 16.96 11.44 -8.28
C GLN A 770 15.64 12.13 -7.87
N GLY A 771 14.81 12.60 -8.81
CA GLY A 771 13.49 13.17 -8.54
C GLY A 771 13.21 14.50 -9.22
N ILE A 772 12.48 15.38 -8.53
CA ILE A 772 12.07 16.70 -9.01
C ILE A 772 12.57 17.77 -8.05
N THR A 773 13.19 18.82 -8.58
CA THR A 773 13.60 20.00 -7.80
C THR A 773 13.05 21.25 -8.49
N ILE A 774 12.25 22.03 -7.77
CA ILE A 774 11.71 23.32 -8.20
C ILE A 774 12.41 24.38 -7.35
N ASP A 775 13.03 25.35 -8.02
CA ASP A 775 13.77 26.45 -7.41
C ASP A 775 13.18 27.78 -7.86
N SER A 776 12.71 28.62 -6.94
CA SER A 776 12.04 29.89 -7.25
C SER A 776 12.57 31.04 -6.39
N GLY A 777 12.45 32.27 -6.88
CA GLY A 777 12.91 33.46 -6.17
C GLY A 777 12.97 34.67 -7.09
N HIS A 778 13.92 35.56 -6.83
CA HIS A 778 14.08 36.76 -7.64
C HIS A 778 15.55 37.12 -7.93
N THR A 779 15.75 37.98 -8.93
CA THR A 779 16.99 38.68 -9.22
C THR A 779 16.74 40.18 -9.20
N ASP A 780 17.69 40.98 -8.73
CA ASP A 780 17.51 42.44 -8.62
C ASP A 780 17.73 43.18 -9.97
N THR A 781 18.08 42.44 -11.02
CA THR A 781 18.18 42.86 -12.42
C THR A 781 17.59 41.79 -13.35
N LYS A 782 17.33 42.14 -14.62
CA LYS A 782 16.85 41.19 -15.64
C LYS A 782 17.90 40.11 -15.94
N ASP A 783 17.56 38.83 -15.78
CA ASP A 783 18.40 37.73 -16.25
C ASP A 783 18.08 37.35 -17.70
N SER A 784 18.58 38.16 -18.65
CA SER A 784 18.53 37.88 -20.09
C SER A 784 19.42 36.71 -20.54
N THR A 785 20.16 36.09 -19.62
CA THR A 785 21.18 35.08 -19.94
C THR A 785 20.86 33.68 -19.39
N PHE A 786 19.85 33.59 -18.52
CA PHE A 786 19.54 32.43 -17.68
C PHE A 786 20.67 32.01 -16.72
N ASN A 787 21.60 32.92 -16.40
CA ASN A 787 22.76 32.71 -15.53
C ASN A 787 22.73 33.60 -14.26
N GLY A 788 21.63 34.32 -14.01
CA GLY A 788 21.46 35.18 -12.84
C GLY A 788 21.47 34.38 -11.54
N TYR A 789 22.15 34.91 -10.53
CA TYR A 789 22.17 34.31 -9.19
C TYR A 789 20.89 34.67 -8.42
N ARG A 790 20.18 33.66 -7.91
CA ARG A 790 18.91 33.85 -7.18
C ARG A 790 19.14 34.47 -5.79
N THR A 791 18.35 35.47 -5.45
CA THR A 791 18.31 36.08 -4.11
C THR A 791 17.00 35.70 -3.41
N GLY A 792 17.08 35.41 -2.10
CA GLY A 792 15.90 35.20 -1.24
C GLY A 792 14.99 34.01 -1.57
N GLY A 793 15.44 33.09 -2.43
CA GLY A 793 14.57 32.08 -3.05
C GLY A 793 14.04 30.96 -2.13
N SER A 794 12.86 30.48 -2.48
CA SER A 794 12.22 29.29 -1.91
C SER A 794 12.45 28.08 -2.84
N TYR A 795 12.62 26.87 -2.30
CA TYR A 795 12.75 25.65 -3.12
C TYR A 795 11.92 24.49 -2.57
N ILE A 796 11.50 23.63 -3.49
CA ILE A 796 10.77 22.39 -3.23
C ILE A 796 11.57 21.25 -3.87
N SER A 797 11.87 20.20 -3.11
CA SER A 797 12.60 19.03 -3.61
C SER A 797 11.86 17.76 -3.24
N LEU A 798 11.49 16.96 -4.25
CA LEU A 798 10.88 15.66 -4.13
C LEU A 798 11.89 14.60 -4.56
N THR A 799 12.57 13.96 -3.61
CA THR A 799 13.65 12.98 -3.87
C THR A 799 13.61 11.80 -2.88
N PRO A 800 14.14 10.61 -3.23
CA PRO A 800 14.19 9.47 -2.31
C PRO A 800 14.96 9.71 -1.00
N SER A 801 15.89 10.67 -0.99
CA SER A 801 16.72 11.00 0.17
C SER A 801 16.10 12.06 1.10
N ALA A 802 15.21 12.92 0.59
CA ALA A 802 14.62 14.01 1.35
C ALA A 802 13.10 13.89 1.55
N GLY A 803 12.44 12.94 0.87
CA GLY A 803 10.98 12.90 0.78
C GLY A 803 10.48 14.12 0.02
N LEU A 804 9.53 14.86 0.61
CA LEU A 804 9.14 16.20 0.17
C LEU A 804 9.78 17.23 1.12
N LEU A 805 10.82 17.92 0.63
CA LEU A 805 11.49 19.00 1.33
C LEU A 805 10.99 20.37 0.85
N LEU A 806 10.63 21.23 1.79
CA LEU A 806 10.22 22.62 1.59
C LEU A 806 11.26 23.54 2.23
N HIS A 807 11.59 24.66 1.60
CA HIS A 807 12.53 25.64 2.14
C HIS A 807 12.24 27.05 1.61
N GLY A 808 12.41 28.07 2.46
CA GLY A 808 12.04 29.47 2.14
C GLY A 808 10.56 29.74 2.38
N SER A 809 10.20 30.98 2.74
CA SER A 809 8.88 31.37 3.29
C SER A 809 7.68 30.96 2.43
N ASP A 810 7.89 30.78 1.14
CA ASP A 810 6.83 30.70 0.14
C ASP A 810 6.56 29.24 -0.28
N ALA A 811 7.44 28.30 0.09
CA ALA A 811 7.30 26.87 -0.15
C ALA A 811 6.26 26.24 0.80
N ASN A 812 4.97 26.44 0.50
CA ASN A 812 3.84 25.99 1.31
C ASN A 812 3.03 24.88 0.62
N ILE A 813 2.72 23.79 1.33
CA ILE A 813 1.75 22.79 0.84
C ILE A 813 0.35 23.34 1.10
N ASN A 814 -0.41 23.64 0.04
CA ASN A 814 -1.77 24.14 0.14
C ASN A 814 -2.79 23.00 0.03
N PHE A 815 -3.82 23.04 0.87
CA PHE A 815 -4.94 22.11 0.88
C PHE A 815 -6.25 22.93 0.74
N GLY A 816 -6.63 23.23 -0.50
CA GLY A 816 -7.70 24.19 -0.86
C GLY A 816 -9.14 23.71 -0.67
N GLY A 817 -9.46 23.07 0.46
CA GLY A 817 -10.85 22.78 0.84
C GLY A 817 -11.56 21.70 0.00
N HIS A 818 -12.87 21.89 -0.18
CA HIS A 818 -13.78 21.07 -0.98
C HIS A 818 -13.96 21.65 -2.41
N LEU A 819 -14.61 20.90 -3.31
CA LEU A 819 -14.74 21.23 -4.75
C LEU A 819 -15.60 22.48 -5.08
N LYS A 820 -15.96 23.29 -4.09
CA LYS A 820 -16.68 24.56 -4.25
C LYS A 820 -15.92 25.75 -3.66
N ASP A 821 -14.78 25.48 -3.05
CA ASP A 821 -14.05 26.38 -2.19
C ASP A 821 -12.99 27.09 -3.05
N ASN A 822 -12.65 28.34 -2.73
CA ASN A 822 -11.60 29.06 -3.45
C ASN A 822 -10.23 28.48 -3.08
N GLU A 823 -9.53 27.85 -4.05
CA GLU A 823 -8.24 27.16 -3.86
C GLU A 823 -7.21 27.98 -3.06
N PHE A 824 -7.25 29.30 -3.19
CA PHE A 824 -6.31 30.24 -2.57
C PHE A 824 -6.78 30.79 -1.20
N ASP A 825 -8.08 30.88 -0.94
CA ASP A 825 -8.64 31.57 0.25
C ASP A 825 -9.13 30.63 1.34
N GLU A 826 -9.48 29.38 1.00
CA GLU A 826 -10.12 28.41 1.89
C GLU A 826 -9.27 27.15 2.13
N GLY A 827 -9.57 26.43 3.21
CA GLY A 827 -8.82 25.27 3.68
C GLY A 827 -7.62 25.62 4.58
N MET A 828 -6.50 24.95 4.36
CA MET A 828 -5.27 25.13 5.17
C MET A 828 -4.00 25.12 4.32
N TYR A 829 -2.88 25.51 4.91
CA TYR A 829 -1.55 25.25 4.37
C TYR A 829 -0.56 24.81 5.44
N MET A 830 0.46 24.06 5.01
CA MET A 830 1.63 23.71 5.83
C MET A 830 2.82 24.53 5.36
N ASN A 831 3.43 25.28 6.27
CA ASN A 831 4.63 26.09 5.97
C ASN A 831 5.93 25.30 6.24
N PRO A 832 7.11 25.75 5.76
CA PRO A 832 8.36 25.00 5.87
C PRO A 832 8.81 24.70 7.31
N TYR A 833 8.31 25.45 8.29
CA TYR A 833 8.58 25.24 9.72
C TYR A 833 7.67 24.16 10.35
N GLY A 834 6.80 23.52 9.55
CA GLY A 834 5.86 22.49 10.01
C GLY A 834 4.57 23.02 10.64
N ASN A 835 4.31 24.33 10.61
CA ASN A 835 3.05 24.87 11.12
C ASN A 835 1.91 24.52 10.18
N ILE A 836 0.83 23.96 10.72
CA ILE A 836 -0.46 23.80 10.04
C ILE A 836 -1.26 25.08 10.30
N ILE A 837 -1.49 25.88 9.26
CA ILE A 837 -2.16 27.18 9.35
C ILE A 837 -3.47 27.13 8.55
N GLY A 838 -4.59 27.40 9.23
CA GLY A 838 -5.89 27.57 8.57
C GLY A 838 -5.96 28.88 7.80
N LYS A 839 -6.62 28.90 6.64
CA LYS A 839 -6.84 30.14 5.89
C LYS A 839 -8.03 30.91 6.46
N SER A 840 -8.01 32.24 6.33
CA SER A 840 -8.91 33.15 7.05
C SER A 840 -10.40 33.05 6.72
N ALA A 841 -10.78 32.37 5.63
CA ALA A 841 -12.18 32.07 5.31
C ALA A 841 -12.69 30.74 5.92
N SER A 842 -11.85 29.97 6.62
CA SER A 842 -12.19 28.63 7.12
C SER A 842 -12.56 28.64 8.62
N ASP A 843 -13.79 28.24 8.95
CA ASP A 843 -14.24 28.14 10.36
C ASP A 843 -13.49 27.07 11.19
N TYR A 844 -13.08 25.96 10.57
CA TYR A 844 -12.43 24.83 11.24
C TYR A 844 -11.64 23.95 10.26
N TRP A 845 -10.72 23.14 10.79
CA TRP A 845 -10.29 21.91 10.12
C TRP A 845 -10.72 20.67 10.93
N GLN A 846 -10.87 19.53 10.26
CA GLN A 846 -11.42 18.32 10.89
C GLN A 846 -10.66 17.05 10.50
N ILE A 847 -10.50 16.15 11.47
CA ILE A 847 -10.18 14.75 11.23
C ILE A 847 -11.51 14.02 11.10
N SER A 848 -11.84 13.54 9.90
CA SER A 848 -13.05 12.76 9.60
C SER A 848 -12.74 11.27 9.45
N LYS A 849 -13.77 10.42 9.60
CA LYS A 849 -13.68 9.05 9.11
C LYS A 849 -13.85 9.05 7.59
N GLN A 850 -13.04 8.27 6.86
CA GLN A 850 -13.25 8.06 5.42
C GLN A 850 -14.61 7.35 5.18
N GLY A 851 -15.45 7.93 4.32
CA GLY A 851 -16.68 7.30 3.85
C GLY A 851 -16.41 6.24 2.77
N THR A 852 -17.41 5.40 2.48
CA THR A 852 -17.30 4.29 1.52
C THR A 852 -17.15 4.70 0.06
N ASP A 853 -17.31 5.99 -0.23
CA ASP A 853 -17.29 6.62 -1.56
C ASP A 853 -16.31 7.81 -1.63
N ASN A 854 -15.40 7.93 -0.65
CA ASN A 854 -14.55 9.10 -0.40
C ASN A 854 -15.29 10.42 -0.07
N THR A 855 -16.63 10.43 0.06
CA THR A 855 -17.30 11.55 0.72
C THR A 855 -17.07 11.47 2.23
N GLY A 856 -17.15 12.61 2.93
CA GLY A 856 -16.75 12.73 4.32
C GLY A 856 -17.67 11.97 5.27
N GLY A 857 -17.16 10.90 5.90
CA GLY A 857 -17.78 10.35 7.10
C GLY A 857 -17.71 11.34 8.28
N GLY A 858 -18.47 11.06 9.34
CA GLY A 858 -18.63 11.98 10.47
C GLY A 858 -17.30 12.47 11.10
N PRO A 859 -17.28 13.70 11.65
CA PRO A 859 -16.10 14.26 12.27
C PRO A 859 -15.69 13.43 13.50
N THR A 860 -14.42 13.06 13.57
CA THR A 860 -13.80 12.42 14.73
C THR A 860 -13.26 13.48 15.70
N ALA A 861 -12.66 14.55 15.16
CA ALA A 861 -12.27 15.76 15.89
C ALA A 861 -12.39 17.00 15.00
N ARG A 862 -12.70 18.15 15.60
CA ARG A 862 -12.62 19.48 14.94
C ARG A 862 -11.75 20.42 15.74
N PHE A 863 -10.86 21.09 15.01
CA PHE A 863 -9.97 22.12 15.51
C PHE A 863 -10.42 23.44 14.90
N GLY A 864 -10.94 24.34 15.72
CA GLY A 864 -11.30 25.69 15.28
C GLY A 864 -10.04 26.48 14.90
N ILE A 865 -10.18 27.39 13.95
CA ILE A 865 -9.12 28.34 13.57
C ILE A 865 -9.40 29.64 14.33
N ASP A 866 -8.43 30.16 15.09
CA ASP A 866 -8.68 31.31 15.95
C ASP A 866 -8.64 32.64 15.18
N THR A 867 -9.73 32.90 14.47
CA THR A 867 -10.06 34.18 13.88
C THR A 867 -11.41 34.65 14.42
N GLY A 868 -11.39 35.33 15.57
CA GLY A 868 -12.56 36.00 16.13
C GLY A 868 -13.36 35.21 17.17
N GLY A 869 -12.71 34.39 17.99
CA GLY A 869 -13.35 33.82 19.20
C GLY A 869 -14.28 32.62 18.96
N LYS A 870 -14.26 32.01 17.77
CA LYS A 870 -14.95 30.73 17.46
C LYS A 870 -14.12 29.49 17.85
N GLY A 871 -13.06 29.64 18.65
CA GLY A 871 -11.99 28.66 18.89
C GLY A 871 -12.33 27.40 19.70
N THR A 872 -13.57 26.90 19.68
CA THR A 872 -13.94 25.68 20.43
C THR A 872 -13.36 24.43 19.77
N ILE A 873 -12.36 23.81 20.40
CA ILE A 873 -11.87 22.48 20.01
C ILE A 873 -12.96 21.47 20.38
N ASN A 874 -13.56 20.83 19.37
CA ASN A 874 -14.70 19.93 19.54
C ASN A 874 -14.26 18.47 19.37
N PHE A 875 -14.19 17.75 20.50
CA PHE A 875 -13.98 16.31 20.54
C PHE A 875 -15.34 15.59 20.51
N TYR A 876 -15.63 14.86 19.43
CA TYR A 876 -16.91 14.14 19.28
C TYR A 876 -16.91 12.74 19.93
N ARG A 877 -15.95 12.47 20.83
CA ARG A 877 -15.74 11.20 21.54
C ARG A 877 -15.14 11.51 22.94
N PRO A 878 -15.34 10.64 23.95
CA PRO A 878 -14.72 10.81 25.27
C PRO A 878 -13.19 10.87 25.17
N LEU A 879 -12.59 11.80 25.90
CA LEU A 879 -11.13 11.94 26.04
C LEU A 879 -10.69 11.27 27.34
N PHE A 880 -9.69 10.39 27.28
CA PHE A 880 -8.98 9.88 28.45
C PHE A 880 -7.62 10.58 28.52
N VAL A 881 -7.34 11.23 29.65
CA VAL A 881 -6.11 11.99 29.92
C VAL A 881 -5.74 11.77 31.38
N ASP A 882 -4.51 11.30 31.64
CA ASP A 882 -4.02 11.03 33.00
C ASP A 882 -3.87 12.31 33.83
N GLU A 883 -3.53 13.42 33.18
CA GLU A 883 -3.35 14.72 33.82
C GLU A 883 -3.96 15.82 32.93
N ILE A 884 -4.77 16.69 33.53
CA ILE A 884 -5.40 17.83 32.84
C ILE A 884 -4.67 19.10 33.29
N GLY A 885 -3.85 19.66 32.39
CA GLY A 885 -3.23 20.96 32.58
C GLY A 885 -4.28 22.05 32.82
N GLY A 886 -3.99 22.99 33.73
CA GLY A 886 -4.98 23.90 34.28
C GLY A 886 -5.73 24.74 33.23
N PHE A 887 -7.07 24.66 33.26
CA PHE A 887 -7.93 25.59 32.52
C PHE A 887 -7.90 26.97 33.17
N THR A 888 -7.19 27.91 32.55
CA THR A 888 -7.35 29.35 32.81
C THR A 888 -7.64 30.06 31.49
N ASP A 889 -8.84 30.64 31.38
CA ASP A 889 -9.05 31.73 30.42
C ASP A 889 -8.38 33.02 30.95
N SER A 890 -8.29 34.06 30.12
CA SER A 890 -7.72 35.35 30.52
C SER A 890 -8.57 36.12 31.56
N ASN A 891 -9.71 35.56 31.98
CA ASN A 891 -10.72 36.23 32.81
C ASN A 891 -10.92 35.56 34.18
N GLY A 892 -10.26 34.41 34.44
CA GLY A 892 -10.24 33.74 35.74
C GLY A 892 -11.43 32.81 36.03
N ASN A 893 -12.05 32.23 35.00
CA ASN A 893 -13.26 31.41 35.14
C ASN A 893 -13.02 29.94 35.53
N ALA A 894 -14.11 29.30 35.98
CA ALA A 894 -14.12 28.01 36.68
C ALA A 894 -13.93 26.75 35.81
N LEU A 895 -13.60 25.63 36.46
CA LEU A 895 -13.84 24.28 35.92
C LEU A 895 -15.35 23.99 35.91
N PHE A 896 -15.92 23.80 34.72
CA PHE A 896 -17.33 23.44 34.53
C PHE A 896 -17.51 21.94 34.31
N ILE A 897 -18.04 21.23 35.31
CA ILE A 897 -18.43 19.82 35.18
C ILE A 897 -19.89 19.76 34.73
N HIS A 898 -20.12 19.29 33.51
CA HIS A 898 -21.46 19.15 32.92
C HIS A 898 -21.96 17.70 32.99
N GLY A 899 -23.07 17.47 33.71
CA GLY A 899 -23.92 16.31 33.49
C GLY A 899 -24.84 16.56 32.28
N ASN A 900 -24.81 15.67 31.29
CA ASN A 900 -25.67 15.74 30.10
C ASN A 900 -26.79 14.68 30.21
N ASP A 901 -28.01 15.11 30.56
CA ASP A 901 -29.21 14.26 30.59
C ASP A 901 -29.91 14.20 29.22
N ASP A 902 -30.63 13.10 28.98
CA ASP A 902 -31.06 12.64 27.66
C ASP A 902 -32.20 13.46 27.00
N GLY A 903 -31.87 14.66 26.53
CA GLY A 903 -32.67 15.36 25.51
C GLY A 903 -33.95 16.03 26.00
N LYS A 904 -34.06 16.39 27.29
CA LYS A 904 -35.14 17.22 27.82
C LYS A 904 -34.62 18.52 28.42
N SER A 905 -34.88 19.63 27.73
CA SER A 905 -34.48 20.98 28.14
C SER A 905 -35.03 21.37 29.51
N GLY A 906 -34.20 21.96 30.37
CA GLY A 906 -34.68 22.64 31.58
C GLY A 906 -33.63 22.90 32.65
N SER A 907 -32.86 21.88 33.06
CA SER A 907 -31.92 21.97 34.18
C SER A 907 -30.70 21.08 33.96
N THR A 908 -29.52 21.67 33.82
CA THR A 908 -28.25 20.95 33.83
C THR A 908 -27.85 20.57 35.26
N GLY A 909 -27.31 19.37 35.43
CA GLY A 909 -26.65 18.96 36.68
C GLY A 909 -25.32 19.71 36.81
N GLN A 910 -25.28 20.76 37.63
CA GLN A 910 -24.15 21.70 37.70
C GLN A 910 -23.50 21.74 39.08
N MET A 911 -22.19 21.53 39.13
CA MET A 911 -21.32 21.88 40.27
C MET A 911 -20.26 22.87 39.77
N LEU A 912 -20.22 24.05 40.38
CA LEU A 912 -19.31 25.14 40.01
C LEU A 912 -18.28 25.36 41.13
N PHE A 913 -17.00 25.29 40.78
CA PHE A 913 -15.88 25.73 41.61
C PHE A 913 -15.56 27.19 41.26
N ARG A 914 -16.30 28.14 41.85
CA ARG A 914 -16.22 29.56 41.50
C ARG A 914 -15.46 30.37 42.55
N LYS A 915 -14.93 31.52 42.17
CA LYS A 915 -14.49 32.57 43.10
C LYS A 915 -15.31 33.83 42.86
N ASP A 916 -15.93 34.38 43.90
CA ASP A 916 -16.35 35.77 43.89
C ASP A 916 -15.20 36.67 44.36
N GLY A 917 -15.34 38.00 44.28
CA GLY A 917 -14.27 38.93 44.66
C GLY A 917 -13.68 38.68 46.06
N ARG A 918 -14.46 38.06 46.96
CA ARG A 918 -14.13 37.85 48.37
C ARG A 918 -13.62 36.41 48.64
N SER A 919 -14.24 35.38 48.07
CA SER A 919 -14.14 33.98 48.53
C SER A 919 -14.18 32.95 47.40
N ALA A 920 -13.55 31.79 47.61
CA ALA A 920 -13.72 30.60 46.77
C ALA A 920 -14.90 29.76 47.30
N GLN A 921 -15.71 29.21 46.39
CA GLN A 921 -16.99 28.57 46.69
C GLN A 921 -17.23 27.35 45.79
N ILE A 922 -17.80 26.28 46.38
CA ILE A 922 -18.37 25.16 45.63
C ILE A 922 -19.89 25.32 45.67
N VAL A 923 -20.52 25.58 44.53
CA VAL A 923 -21.96 25.88 44.44
C VAL A 923 -22.66 24.93 43.47
N SER A 924 -23.85 24.46 43.85
CA SER A 924 -24.71 23.66 42.98
C SER A 924 -26.19 23.94 43.28
N ALA A 925 -26.86 24.60 42.33
CA ALA A 925 -28.31 24.78 42.40
C ALA A 925 -29.06 23.43 42.33
N SER A 926 -28.51 22.46 41.59
CA SER A 926 -29.05 21.11 41.44
C SER A 926 -29.02 20.31 42.75
N ILE A 927 -27.98 20.50 43.59
CA ILE A 927 -27.91 19.91 44.94
C ILE A 927 -28.80 20.70 45.91
N TYR A 928 -28.73 22.04 45.90
CA TYR A 928 -29.51 22.90 46.79
C TYR A 928 -31.03 22.67 46.68
N ASN A 929 -31.54 22.56 45.44
CA ASN A 929 -32.97 22.30 45.18
C ASN A 929 -33.40 20.85 45.49
N ARG A 930 -32.50 19.97 45.96
CA ARG A 930 -32.76 18.55 46.19
C ARG A 930 -32.58 18.19 47.66
N THR A 931 -33.61 18.47 48.46
CA THR A 931 -33.61 18.22 49.91
C THR A 931 -33.71 16.73 50.23
N TYR A 932 -33.05 16.32 51.32
CA TYR A 932 -33.06 14.97 51.87
C TYR A 932 -33.27 15.04 53.39
N SER A 933 -34.08 14.14 53.95
CA SER A 933 -34.42 14.12 55.39
C SER A 933 -33.39 13.40 56.28
N GLY A 934 -32.18 13.15 55.78
CA GLY A 934 -31.12 12.45 56.50
C GLY A 934 -30.16 13.42 57.21
N GLY A 935 -29.42 12.92 58.20
CA GLY A 935 -28.35 13.67 58.85
C GLY A 935 -27.12 13.88 57.96
N SER A 936 -26.20 14.72 58.43
CA SER A 936 -24.94 15.06 57.74
C SER A 936 -24.05 13.82 57.56
N ASN A 937 -23.88 13.38 56.30
CA ASN A 937 -23.05 12.21 55.94
C ASN A 937 -21.61 12.57 55.55
N VAL A 938 -21.33 13.86 55.30
CA VAL A 938 -20.04 14.38 54.83
C VAL A 938 -19.73 15.68 55.57
N THR A 939 -18.46 15.91 55.88
CA THR A 939 -17.91 17.17 56.40
C THR A 939 -16.77 17.67 55.49
N VAL A 940 -16.43 18.95 55.59
CA VAL A 940 -15.18 19.51 55.05
C VAL A 940 -14.12 19.42 56.15
N THR A 941 -12.95 18.86 55.84
CA THR A 941 -11.81 18.81 56.78
C THR A 941 -11.06 20.15 56.82
N SER A 942 -10.16 20.36 57.80
CA SER A 942 -9.25 21.51 57.82
C SER A 942 -8.39 21.61 56.55
N TYR A 943 -8.10 20.49 55.90
CA TYR A 943 -7.40 20.40 54.61
C TYR A 943 -8.31 20.61 53.38
N GLY A 944 -9.56 21.04 53.57
CA GLY A 944 -10.52 21.32 52.48
C GLY A 944 -11.10 20.08 51.79
N THR A 945 -10.83 18.86 52.30
CA THR A 945 -11.30 17.61 51.68
C THR A 945 -12.68 17.18 52.19
N LEU A 946 -13.45 16.46 51.35
CA LEU A 946 -14.76 15.92 51.73
C LEU A 946 -14.59 14.59 52.51
N GLY A 947 -14.67 14.66 53.84
CA GLY A 947 -14.56 13.51 54.74
C GLY A 947 -15.93 12.90 55.08
N ARG A 948 -16.07 11.57 55.05
CA ARG A 948 -17.33 10.88 55.39
C ARG A 948 -17.53 10.77 56.90
N ILE A 949 -18.63 11.31 57.41
CA ILE A 949 -19.06 11.17 58.82
C ILE A 949 -19.56 9.73 59.05
N THR A 950 -19.20 9.11 60.19
CA THR A 950 -19.73 7.79 60.55
C THR A 950 -19.73 7.54 62.06
N SER A 951 -20.77 6.88 62.56
CA SER A 951 -20.94 6.53 63.98
C SER A 951 -20.55 5.08 64.31
N ALA A 952 -20.28 4.25 63.30
CA ALA A 952 -20.13 2.80 63.43
C ALA A 952 -18.92 2.38 64.29
N SER A 953 -19.11 1.38 65.16
CA SER A 953 -18.10 0.90 66.11
C SER A 953 -16.82 0.39 65.45
N LYS A 954 -16.88 -0.17 64.24
CA LYS A 954 -15.70 -0.66 63.49
C LYS A 954 -14.69 0.43 63.06
N TYR A 955 -15.00 1.70 63.29
CA TYR A 955 -14.10 2.85 63.06
C TYR A 955 -13.78 3.58 64.37
N LYS A 956 -13.93 2.92 65.52
CA LYS A 956 -13.72 3.48 66.87
C LYS A 956 -12.94 2.50 67.74
N LEU A 957 -12.15 3.04 68.66
CA LEU A 957 -11.42 2.30 69.69
C LEU A 957 -11.86 2.84 71.08
N ASP A 958 -11.53 2.09 72.14
CA ASP A 958 -11.80 2.43 73.55
C ASP A 958 -13.22 2.95 73.85
N ILE A 959 -14.24 2.16 73.49
CA ILE A 959 -15.64 2.55 73.65
C ILE A 959 -16.11 2.33 75.09
N THR A 960 -15.87 3.32 75.94
CA THR A 960 -16.41 3.40 77.31
C THR A 960 -17.86 3.90 77.33
N LYS A 961 -18.55 3.75 78.47
CA LYS A 961 -19.93 4.23 78.68
C LYS A 961 -19.97 5.26 79.81
N GLU A 962 -20.03 6.53 79.46
CA GLU A 962 -20.08 7.61 80.46
C GLU A 962 -21.42 7.59 81.23
N THR A 963 -21.33 7.83 82.54
CA THR A 963 -22.47 7.88 83.48
C THR A 963 -22.45 9.11 84.40
N SER A 964 -21.35 9.87 84.39
CA SER A 964 -21.18 11.14 85.09
C SER A 964 -22.20 12.19 84.61
N ILE A 965 -22.82 12.87 85.57
CA ILE A 965 -23.65 14.05 85.32
C ILE A 965 -22.84 15.35 85.27
N SER A 966 -21.51 15.30 85.46
CA SER A 966 -20.67 16.50 85.52
C SER A 966 -20.65 17.29 84.20
N PRO A 967 -20.46 16.67 83.01
CA PRO A 967 -20.56 17.40 81.74
C PRO A 967 -21.96 17.97 81.49
N ALA A 968 -23.01 17.26 81.95
CA ALA A 968 -24.39 17.73 81.89
C ALA A 968 -24.61 19.01 82.73
N ASN A 969 -24.13 19.00 83.97
CA ASN A 969 -24.26 20.15 84.88
C ASN A 969 -23.44 21.35 84.37
N LYS A 970 -22.26 21.12 83.76
CA LYS A 970 -21.48 22.15 83.06
C LYS A 970 -22.28 22.78 81.92
N LEU A 971 -22.82 21.96 81.01
CA LEU A 971 -23.59 22.47 79.85
C LEU A 971 -24.83 23.25 80.29
N LEU A 972 -25.53 22.80 81.34
CA LEU A 972 -26.67 23.48 81.94
C LEU A 972 -26.32 24.76 82.73
N SER A 973 -25.03 25.13 82.81
CA SER A 973 -24.54 26.38 83.41
C SER A 973 -24.04 27.41 82.39
N ILE A 974 -24.16 27.12 81.09
CA ILE A 974 -23.81 28.05 80.00
C ILE A 974 -25.06 28.81 79.56
N ASP A 975 -25.01 30.15 79.59
CA ASP A 975 -26.06 31.01 79.05
C ASP A 975 -26.10 30.96 77.51
N MET A 976 -27.28 31.17 76.93
CA MET A 976 -27.44 31.19 75.47
C MET A 976 -26.88 32.49 74.87
N SER A 977 -25.82 32.36 74.08
CA SER A 977 -25.19 33.46 73.34
C SER A 977 -25.98 33.84 72.09
N SER A 978 -25.81 35.08 71.61
CA SER A 978 -26.37 35.54 70.33
C SER A 978 -25.42 36.45 69.58
N TRP A 979 -25.29 36.21 68.27
CA TRP A 979 -24.31 36.88 67.41
C TRP A 979 -24.93 37.32 66.08
N ILE A 980 -24.12 37.99 65.28
CA ILE A 980 -24.37 38.38 63.89
C ILE A 980 -23.19 37.85 63.09
N ASP A 981 -23.46 37.23 61.93
CA ASP A 981 -22.38 36.67 61.11
C ASP A 981 -21.51 37.79 60.52
N LYS A 982 -20.21 37.68 60.78
CA LYS A 982 -19.21 38.73 60.49
C LYS A 982 -19.19 39.10 59.00
N SER A 983 -19.25 38.11 58.11
CA SER A 983 -19.26 38.31 56.66
C SER A 983 -20.48 39.11 56.17
N SER A 984 -21.66 38.90 56.76
CA SER A 984 -22.88 39.66 56.42
C SER A 984 -22.83 41.09 56.95
N ALA A 985 -22.23 41.30 58.14
CA ALA A 985 -21.97 42.64 58.64
C ALA A 985 -20.94 43.40 57.78
N GLU A 986 -19.88 42.72 57.32
CA GLU A 986 -18.87 43.28 56.41
C GLU A 986 -19.45 43.55 55.01
N GLN A 987 -20.31 42.68 54.47
CA GLN A 987 -21.06 42.93 53.23
C GLN A 987 -21.96 44.17 53.31
N LEU A 988 -22.71 44.34 54.40
CA LEU A 988 -23.55 45.53 54.62
C LEU A 988 -22.73 46.80 54.91
N SER A 989 -21.51 46.66 55.43
CA SER A 989 -20.58 47.77 55.57
C SER A 989 -20.05 48.20 54.20
N ASP A 990 -19.51 47.26 53.41
CA ASP A 990 -18.93 47.52 52.09
C ASP A 990 -19.94 48.10 51.11
N SER A 991 -21.19 47.64 51.11
CA SER A 991 -22.22 48.15 50.21
C SER A 991 -22.55 49.62 50.50
N LYS A 992 -22.62 49.98 51.79
CA LYS A 992 -22.79 51.36 52.26
C LYS A 992 -21.55 52.24 52.04
N THR A 993 -20.34 51.67 52.12
CA THR A 993 -19.09 52.41 51.84
C THR A 993 -18.88 52.65 50.35
N ASN A 994 -19.26 51.70 49.49
CA ASN A 994 -19.01 51.75 48.05
C ASN A 994 -20.24 52.17 47.20
N GLY A 995 -21.37 52.50 47.83
CA GLY A 995 -22.57 53.02 47.15
C GLY A 995 -23.26 52.01 46.23
N THR A 996 -23.36 50.75 46.66
CA THR A 996 -24.00 49.68 45.88
C THR A 996 -25.26 49.18 46.59
N ASP A 997 -26.41 49.27 45.91
CA ASP A 997 -27.67 48.75 46.45
C ASP A 997 -27.67 47.21 46.41
N LEU A 998 -27.84 46.60 47.58
CA LEU A 998 -28.00 45.15 47.73
C LEU A 998 -29.49 44.77 47.60
N SER A 999 -29.77 43.66 46.91
CA SER A 999 -31.15 43.20 46.71
C SER A 999 -31.66 42.42 47.93
N GLU A 1000 -32.96 42.39 48.22
CA GLU A 1000 -33.46 41.43 49.23
C GLU A 1000 -33.29 40.00 48.70
N PRO A 1001 -32.65 39.07 49.45
CA PRO A 1001 -32.46 39.07 50.91
C PRO A 1001 -31.08 39.54 51.42
N GLU A 1002 -30.16 40.00 50.56
CA GLU A 1002 -28.75 40.29 50.86
C GLU A 1002 -28.54 41.41 51.90
N MET A 1003 -29.55 42.25 52.18
CA MET A 1003 -29.52 43.24 53.26
C MET A 1003 -29.76 42.68 54.67
N ASN A 1004 -30.28 41.46 54.81
CA ASN A 1004 -30.87 40.98 56.06
C ASN A 1004 -29.82 40.38 57.01
N VAL A 1005 -29.23 41.23 57.85
CA VAL A 1005 -28.27 40.85 58.88
C VAL A 1005 -29.01 40.23 60.08
N PHE A 1006 -29.30 38.93 59.98
CA PHE A 1006 -30.00 38.19 61.03
C PHE A 1006 -29.16 38.05 62.32
N ARG A 1007 -29.84 38.07 63.47
CA ARG A 1007 -29.25 37.70 64.76
C ARG A 1007 -29.48 36.22 65.02
N HIS A 1008 -28.38 35.47 65.12
CA HIS A 1008 -28.37 34.05 65.41
C HIS A 1008 -28.27 33.83 66.93
N TYR A 1009 -28.81 32.71 67.41
CA TYR A 1009 -28.81 32.32 68.83
C TYR A 1009 -28.28 30.89 68.93
N GLY A 1010 -27.49 30.60 69.97
CA GLY A 1010 -26.85 29.30 70.15
C GLY A 1010 -25.76 29.34 71.20
N LEU A 1011 -24.68 28.60 70.97
CA LEU A 1011 -23.51 28.54 71.85
C LEU A 1011 -22.26 28.97 71.10
N ILE A 1012 -21.33 29.60 71.81
CA ILE A 1012 -20.02 30.02 71.29
C ILE A 1012 -18.96 29.03 71.81
N ALA A 1013 -18.03 28.63 70.95
CA ALA A 1013 -17.13 27.50 71.22
C ALA A 1013 -16.19 27.78 72.41
N GLU A 1014 -15.77 29.03 72.56
CA GLU A 1014 -14.97 29.54 73.66
C GLU A 1014 -15.74 29.52 75.00
N ASP A 1015 -17.08 29.58 74.99
CA ASP A 1015 -17.89 29.47 76.21
C ASP A 1015 -17.96 28.02 76.70
N LEU A 1016 -17.95 27.03 75.79
CA LEU A 1016 -17.76 25.62 76.15
C LEU A 1016 -16.37 25.38 76.77
N ILE A 1017 -15.31 25.97 76.21
CA ILE A 1017 -13.95 25.90 76.80
C ILE A 1017 -13.96 26.49 78.22
N LYS A 1018 -14.58 27.67 78.43
CA LYS A 1018 -14.70 28.29 79.77
C LYS A 1018 -15.45 27.40 80.77
N ALA A 1019 -16.46 26.66 80.33
CA ALA A 1019 -17.17 25.67 81.14
C ALA A 1019 -16.39 24.35 81.34
N GLY A 1020 -15.23 24.18 80.70
CA GLY A 1020 -14.44 22.96 80.71
C GLY A 1020 -15.10 21.81 79.94
N LEU A 1021 -15.63 22.11 78.75
CA LEU A 1021 -16.23 21.17 77.79
C LEU A 1021 -15.45 21.14 76.45
N ASP A 1022 -14.13 21.38 76.51
CA ASP A 1022 -13.19 21.36 75.38
C ASP A 1022 -13.33 20.16 74.43
N GLU A 1023 -13.71 19.01 74.96
CA GLU A 1023 -13.90 17.76 74.22
C GLU A 1023 -15.04 17.79 73.18
N PHE A 1024 -15.94 18.79 73.25
CA PHE A 1024 -17.00 19.04 72.27
C PHE A 1024 -16.72 20.26 71.36
N VAL A 1025 -15.50 20.79 71.39
CA VAL A 1025 -15.08 21.95 70.60
C VAL A 1025 -14.14 21.51 69.49
N ILE A 1026 -14.51 21.84 68.25
CA ILE A 1026 -13.66 21.63 67.08
C ILE A 1026 -12.57 22.69 67.13
N LYS A 1027 -11.30 22.25 67.18
CA LYS A 1027 -10.13 23.13 67.24
C LYS A 1027 -9.30 23.03 65.95
N GLY A 1028 -8.78 24.16 65.48
CA GLY A 1028 -7.91 24.23 64.32
C GLY A 1028 -6.48 23.75 64.62
N ASP A 1029 -5.66 23.62 63.58
CA ASP A 1029 -4.25 23.20 63.67
C ASP A 1029 -3.39 24.14 64.57
N ASN A 1030 -3.88 25.35 64.84
CA ASN A 1030 -3.33 26.37 65.75
C ASN A 1030 -3.82 26.25 67.22
N GLY A 1031 -4.67 25.26 67.52
CA GLY A 1031 -5.29 25.05 68.84
C GLY A 1031 -6.44 26.01 69.20
N GLN A 1032 -6.80 26.96 68.34
CA GLN A 1032 -7.94 27.86 68.53
C GLN A 1032 -9.27 27.15 68.29
N ALA A 1033 -10.36 27.69 68.81
CA ALA A 1033 -11.69 27.17 68.55
C ALA A 1033 -12.18 27.58 67.16
N GLU A 1034 -12.64 26.61 66.36
CA GLU A 1034 -13.17 26.81 65.01
C GLU A 1034 -14.65 26.37 64.90
N GLY A 1035 -15.19 25.64 65.89
CA GLY A 1035 -16.60 25.23 65.92
C GLY A 1035 -17.00 24.36 67.12
N ILE A 1036 -18.25 23.87 67.12
CA ILE A 1036 -18.81 23.00 68.18
C ILE A 1036 -19.34 21.71 67.56
N GLU A 1037 -19.13 20.57 68.22
CA GLU A 1037 -19.74 19.28 67.88
C GLU A 1037 -21.22 19.22 68.29
N TYR A 1038 -22.06 20.09 67.71
CA TYR A 1038 -23.50 20.24 68.04
C TYR A 1038 -24.27 18.90 68.07
N ASP A 1039 -24.05 18.03 67.09
CA ASP A 1039 -24.69 16.70 66.98
C ASP A 1039 -24.39 15.75 68.15
N ARG A 1040 -23.33 16.03 68.93
CA ARG A 1040 -22.89 15.23 70.08
C ARG A 1040 -23.10 15.94 71.40
N LEU A 1041 -22.98 17.27 71.45
CA LEU A 1041 -23.04 18.06 72.67
C LEU A 1041 -24.31 17.77 73.50
N TRP A 1042 -25.49 17.66 72.87
CA TRP A 1042 -26.74 17.36 73.58
C TRP A 1042 -26.72 15.99 74.29
N THR A 1043 -25.90 15.03 73.85
CA THR A 1043 -25.86 13.67 74.42
C THR A 1043 -25.34 13.65 75.85
N VAL A 1044 -24.58 14.67 76.28
CA VAL A 1044 -24.12 14.80 77.68
C VAL A 1044 -25.26 14.97 78.67
N LEU A 1045 -26.45 15.37 78.20
CA LEU A 1045 -27.65 15.48 79.04
C LEU A 1045 -28.26 14.11 79.37
N ILE A 1046 -27.93 13.04 78.63
CA ILE A 1046 -28.57 11.72 78.78
C ILE A 1046 -28.41 11.13 80.20
N PRO A 1047 -27.22 11.14 80.85
CA PRO A 1047 -27.09 10.73 82.25
C PRO A 1047 -27.93 11.57 83.22
N LYS A 1048 -28.05 12.88 82.98
CA LYS A 1048 -28.83 13.79 83.84
C LYS A 1048 -30.34 13.63 83.67
N ILE A 1049 -30.81 13.44 82.44
CA ILE A 1049 -32.20 13.10 82.14
C ILE A 1049 -32.57 11.75 82.77
N ARG A 1050 -31.66 10.76 82.71
CA ARG A 1050 -31.83 9.46 83.38
C ARG A 1050 -31.91 9.60 84.91
N GLN A 1051 -31.07 10.43 85.51
CA GLN A 1051 -31.16 10.77 86.94
C GLN A 1051 -32.54 11.36 87.26
N LEU A 1052 -32.93 12.45 86.58
CA LEU A 1052 -34.21 13.12 86.82
C LEU A 1052 -35.43 12.21 86.62
N SER A 1053 -35.36 11.27 85.66
CA SER A 1053 -36.41 10.26 85.45
C SER A 1053 -36.46 9.24 86.60
N ASN A 1054 -35.32 8.74 87.08
CA ASN A 1054 -35.25 7.86 88.25
C ASN A 1054 -35.75 8.58 89.52
N ASP A 1055 -35.36 9.83 89.74
CA ASP A 1055 -35.81 10.67 90.85
C ASP A 1055 -37.33 10.90 90.77
N GLN A 1056 -37.88 11.13 89.58
CA GLN A 1056 -39.33 11.24 89.37
C GLN A 1056 -40.06 9.92 89.67
N ILE A 1057 -39.48 8.76 89.34
CA ILE A 1057 -40.03 7.45 89.67
C ILE A 1057 -40.01 7.22 91.19
N GLN A 1058 -38.90 7.51 91.87
CA GLN A 1058 -38.80 7.40 93.33
C GLN A 1058 -39.75 8.37 94.05
N ASN A 1059 -39.90 9.60 93.55
CA ASN A 1059 -40.89 10.54 94.08
C ASN A 1059 -42.33 10.03 93.88
N LYS A 1060 -42.66 9.43 92.72
CA LYS A 1060 -43.96 8.78 92.50
C LYS A 1060 -44.20 7.59 93.43
N MET A 1061 -43.19 6.75 93.67
CA MET A 1061 -43.27 5.64 94.64
C MET A 1061 -43.45 6.16 96.07
N THR A 1062 -42.75 7.23 96.44
CA THR A 1062 -42.87 7.86 97.76
C THR A 1062 -44.26 8.48 97.96
N ILE A 1063 -44.79 9.17 96.94
CA ILE A 1063 -46.17 9.70 96.95
C ILE A 1063 -47.20 8.56 97.03
N ALA A 1064 -46.98 7.44 96.34
CA ALA A 1064 -47.86 6.27 96.45
C ALA A 1064 -47.82 5.66 97.87
N LYS A 1065 -46.65 5.56 98.49
CA LYS A 1065 -46.48 5.07 99.88
C LYS A 1065 -47.15 5.99 100.90
N LEU A 1066 -46.95 7.30 100.78
CA LEU A 1066 -47.67 8.31 101.58
C LEU A 1066 -49.19 8.23 101.34
N GLY A 1067 -49.63 7.93 100.12
CA GLY A 1067 -51.02 7.66 99.78
C GLY A 1067 -51.59 6.47 100.56
N SER A 1068 -50.89 5.34 100.62
CA SER A 1068 -51.31 4.20 101.45
C SER A 1068 -51.30 4.51 102.94
N GLU A 1069 -50.29 5.22 103.45
CA GLU A 1069 -50.22 5.61 104.87
C GLU A 1069 -51.37 6.57 105.26
N ILE A 1070 -51.79 7.45 104.34
CA ILE A 1070 -52.98 8.32 104.51
C ILE A 1070 -54.29 7.52 104.49
N GLU A 1071 -54.41 6.47 103.69
CA GLU A 1071 -55.61 5.59 103.70
C GLU A 1071 -55.64 4.65 104.92
N GLU A 1072 -54.50 4.26 105.48
CA GLU A 1072 -54.44 3.56 106.77
C GLU A 1072 -54.89 4.48 107.92
N LEU A 1073 -54.39 5.73 107.95
CA LEU A 1073 -54.81 6.74 108.94
C LEU A 1073 -56.32 7.08 108.85
N LYS A 1074 -56.93 7.03 107.67
CA LYS A 1074 -58.39 7.20 107.49
C LYS A 1074 -59.21 6.01 108.02
N GLN A 1075 -58.62 4.83 108.14
CA GLN A 1075 -59.31 3.61 108.59
C GLN A 1075 -59.31 3.44 110.13
N GLY A 1076 -58.80 4.42 110.87
CA GLY A 1076 -59.01 4.51 112.32
C GLY A 1076 -58.06 3.65 113.15
N ARG A 1077 -56.75 3.84 112.97
CA ARG A 1077 -55.69 3.31 113.84
C ARG A 1077 -54.67 4.40 114.19
#